data_AF-A0A8T4CGF3-F1
#
_entry.id   AF-A0A8T4CGF3-F1
#
_cell.length_a   1.000
_cell.length_b   1.000
_cell.length_c   1.000
_cell.angle_alpha   90.00
_cell.angle_beta   90.00
_cell.angle_gamma   90.00
#
_symmetry.space_group_name_H-M   'P 1'
#
loop_
_entity.id
_entity.type
_entity.pdbx_description
1 polymer ?
#
loop_
_entity_poly.entity_id
_entity_poly.type
_entity_poly.pdbx_seq_one_letter_code
_entity_poly.pdbx_strand_id
1 'polypeptide(L)'
;MAERVFIGVAWPYANGSLHLGHVAGSLLPPDIFARYHRMRGREVLMVSGSDEHGTPITVTAERRGISPAQVAQAYHDEHVRDLARFGVSFDLFFRTSDRRHKEVVWDIFLKLLEKDLIYRKEVVALFCPRCGRFLPDRYVEGTCPHCREPGARGDQCDSCGKTLDPTELGDPACKICGAAPAPRSTEHFFLRLGALQPRLEEYLKDKDFWRPNVLNFTRNWMREGLRDRAITRDLQWGVEIPLPGYDTKRIYVWFEAVIGYLSTSKEWARRAGRPDAWRDLWQDPAVRHYYFLGKDNVPFHTIIWPSILLGYGGLNLPHDVPANEFLSFGGEKFSKSRGIGIELSPYLDRFDPDPMRYYLTINMPDNRDTDFTWEEFVRKNNDELVGTLGNFVNRVLIFTQRHFGMVPGRAEPDELDHEVDRMIHSAYDVVGRHLERCDFKPAMKEVMALAAFGNRLIDTKAPWKLIREDKTSCGGAMHVCLHLTKALCMLAYPFLPFTGRRLWRMLGEPEDIERANWDDGRQPLPVGRKLPQPAPLFRKLELDEVLGVPPSEGAPGKAAPPAPPSGPPPAPSMQPSPAKPATGPAKTAPPSQEPPATDRPAGRPQKQPQPSQPAGRPQKPAPHKPTAQAAQVPDPKESGAWFDRCDIRIGRILEVKPHPNADKLYITRVDLGTEQRQMVAGMKAHYGAGEMTGKLVATIVNLEPAVLRGAESAGMMFAFDEEGGSRIALVVPDGEARPGERVLALGRPPGTPAGRIGFKDFGRVEMRGALVSSVEGETASVEVPGQRFTVRAGPGFAPGRYIAVLMAEAPAALVTGSGVPLTREREIANGARVR
;
A
#
# COMPACT_ATOMS: atom_id res chain seq x y z
N MET A 1 0.78 20.98 28.92
CA MET A 1 0.43 21.45 27.57
C MET A 1 -0.04 20.25 26.77
N ALA A 2 -0.79 20.43 25.68
CA ALA A 2 -1.10 19.32 24.77
C ALA A 2 0.19 18.86 24.06
N GLU A 3 0.35 17.54 23.85
CA GLU A 3 1.41 17.02 23.00
C GLU A 3 1.15 17.44 21.55
N ARG A 4 2.19 17.88 20.84
CA ARG A 4 2.07 18.33 19.45
C ARG A 4 2.84 17.42 18.50
N VAL A 5 2.33 17.26 17.28
CA VAL A 5 2.95 16.45 16.24
C VAL A 5 2.92 17.17 14.90
N PHE A 6 4.08 17.29 14.27
CA PHE A 6 4.22 17.79 12.91
C PHE A 6 4.25 16.63 11.91
N ILE A 7 3.50 16.73 10.83
CA ILE A 7 3.42 15.72 9.76
C ILE A 7 3.70 16.40 8.41
N GLY A 8 4.89 16.17 7.87
CA GLY A 8 5.22 16.50 6.49
C GLY A 8 4.86 15.35 5.57
N VAL A 9 4.23 15.64 4.42
CA VAL A 9 3.88 14.63 3.41
C VAL A 9 4.49 14.99 2.07
N ALA A 10 5.19 14.03 1.45
CA ALA A 10 5.87 14.21 0.17
C ALA A 10 4.97 14.88 -0.88
N TRP A 11 5.52 15.92 -1.51
CA TRP A 11 4.77 16.83 -2.37
C TRP A 11 4.50 16.17 -3.73
N PRO A 12 3.24 15.92 -4.13
CA PRO A 12 2.93 15.42 -5.47
C PRO A 12 3.33 16.43 -6.55
N TYR A 13 3.98 15.92 -7.59
CA TYR A 13 4.53 16.73 -8.67
C TYR A 13 3.45 17.18 -9.67
N ALA A 14 3.33 18.49 -9.90
CA ALA A 14 2.21 19.13 -10.60
C ALA A 14 2.27 19.05 -12.14
N ASN A 15 2.49 17.83 -12.66
CA ASN A 15 2.71 17.56 -14.08
C ASN A 15 1.94 16.33 -14.59
N GLY A 16 0.88 15.96 -13.89
CA GLY A 16 0.09 14.77 -14.19
C GLY A 16 -0.74 14.34 -12.99
N SER A 17 -1.76 13.55 -13.27
CA SER A 17 -2.79 13.17 -12.30
C SER A 17 -2.29 12.25 -11.18
N LEU A 18 -3.00 12.23 -10.06
CA LEU A 18 -2.72 11.31 -8.97
C LEU A 18 -3.17 9.89 -9.34
N HIS A 19 -2.34 8.89 -9.03
CA HIS A 19 -2.65 7.47 -9.18
C HIS A 19 -2.42 6.71 -7.88
N LEU A 20 -3.03 5.53 -7.72
CA LEU A 20 -3.03 4.78 -6.46
C LEU A 20 -1.63 4.53 -5.87
N GLY A 21 -0.58 4.44 -6.70
CA GLY A 21 0.82 4.38 -6.23
C GLY A 21 1.27 5.59 -5.39
N HIS A 22 0.84 6.83 -5.69
CA HIS A 22 1.11 7.99 -4.83
C HIS A 22 0.32 7.91 -3.52
N VAL A 23 -0.92 7.42 -3.61
CA VAL A 23 -1.85 7.29 -2.49
C VAL A 23 -1.31 6.29 -1.46
N ALA A 24 -1.02 5.06 -1.88
CA ALA A 24 -0.43 4.03 -1.03
C ALA A 24 1.00 4.37 -0.59
N GLY A 25 1.80 5.00 -1.46
CA GLY A 25 3.19 5.34 -1.18
C GLY A 25 3.39 6.53 -0.25
N SER A 26 2.45 7.48 -0.17
CA SER A 26 2.69 8.73 0.60
C SER A 26 1.46 9.46 1.13
N LEU A 27 0.30 9.40 0.48
CA LEU A 27 -0.81 10.34 0.79
C LEU A 27 -1.87 9.76 1.76
N LEU A 28 -2.06 8.43 1.78
CA LEU A 28 -2.96 7.73 2.72
C LEU A 28 -2.34 7.47 4.11
N PRO A 29 -1.09 6.96 4.24
CA PRO A 29 -0.47 6.72 5.55
C PRO A 29 -0.52 7.91 6.54
N PRO A 30 -0.16 9.17 6.15
CA PRO A 30 -0.20 10.30 7.07
C PRO A 30 -1.62 10.73 7.46
N ASP A 31 -2.64 10.46 6.64
CA ASP A 31 -4.03 10.79 7.00
C ASP A 31 -4.54 9.88 8.12
N ILE A 32 -4.23 8.58 8.04
CA ILE A 32 -4.54 7.60 9.10
C ILE A 32 -3.82 8.02 10.40
N PHE A 33 -2.54 8.37 10.29
CA PHE A 33 -1.72 8.85 11.41
C PHE A 33 -2.29 10.15 12.03
N ALA A 34 -2.55 11.17 11.22
CA ALA A 34 -3.09 12.45 11.67
C ALA A 34 -4.46 12.30 12.36
N ARG A 35 -5.35 11.46 11.82
CA ARG A 35 -6.66 11.16 12.42
C ARG A 35 -6.51 10.53 13.80
N TYR A 36 -5.63 9.54 13.94
CA TYR A 36 -5.33 8.91 15.22
C TYR A 36 -4.74 9.91 16.23
N HIS A 37 -3.74 10.71 15.84
CA HIS A 37 -3.13 11.69 16.76
C HIS A 37 -4.12 12.78 17.19
N ARG A 38 -5.00 13.25 16.29
CA ARG A 38 -6.10 14.18 16.65
C ARG A 38 -7.08 13.54 17.66
N MET A 39 -7.48 12.28 17.47
CA MET A 39 -8.32 11.56 18.44
C MET A 39 -7.64 11.34 19.80
N ARG A 40 -6.30 11.20 19.84
CA ARG A 40 -5.53 11.18 21.10
C ARG A 40 -5.46 12.56 21.80
N GLY A 41 -6.13 13.59 21.26
CA GLY A 41 -6.17 14.95 21.83
C GLY A 41 -4.91 15.78 21.56
N ARG A 42 -4.11 15.43 20.55
CA ARG A 42 -2.84 16.09 20.21
C ARG A 42 -3.08 17.25 19.23
N GLU A 43 -2.28 18.32 19.35
CA GLU A 43 -2.25 19.38 18.33
C GLU A 43 -1.45 18.87 17.12
N VAL A 44 -2.11 18.70 15.98
CA VAL A 44 -1.51 18.15 14.75
C VAL A 44 -1.43 19.23 13.68
N LEU A 45 -0.27 19.34 13.02
CA LEU A 45 -0.10 20.09 11.78
C LEU A 45 0.35 19.14 10.66
N MET A 46 -0.59 18.74 9.81
CA MET A 46 -0.38 17.91 8.62
C MET A 46 -0.33 18.80 7.36
N VAL A 47 0.84 18.87 6.72
CA VAL A 47 1.09 19.77 5.59
C VAL A 47 1.73 19.07 4.39
N SER A 48 1.38 19.57 3.21
CA SER A 48 1.97 19.20 1.92
C SER A 48 1.70 20.31 0.90
N GLY A 49 1.86 20.01 -0.37
CA GLY A 49 1.48 20.87 -1.47
C GLY A 49 1.87 20.29 -2.81
N SER A 50 1.54 21.03 -3.87
CA SER A 50 1.99 20.73 -5.21
C SER A 50 3.44 21.20 -5.39
N ASP A 51 4.32 20.29 -5.81
CA ASP A 51 5.64 20.67 -6.35
C ASP A 51 5.43 21.13 -7.80
N GLU A 52 5.59 22.43 -8.00
CA GLU A 52 5.21 23.14 -9.22
C GLU A 52 6.40 23.56 -10.09
N HIS A 53 7.63 23.16 -9.75
CA HIS A 53 8.84 23.68 -10.38
C HIS A 53 9.64 22.64 -11.21
N GLY A 54 10.71 23.12 -11.86
CA GLY A 54 11.64 22.26 -12.58
C GLY A 54 11.22 21.86 -14.00
N THR A 55 12.14 21.16 -14.68
CA THR A 55 12.15 20.95 -16.13
C THR A 55 10.90 20.22 -16.68
N PRO A 56 10.37 19.15 -16.08
CA PRO A 56 9.27 18.39 -16.69
C PRO A 56 7.95 19.16 -16.84
N ILE A 57 7.65 20.14 -15.97
CA ILE A 57 6.48 21.03 -16.13
C ILE A 57 6.69 21.94 -17.35
N THR A 58 7.91 22.47 -17.56
CA THR A 58 8.26 23.24 -18.76
C THR A 58 8.11 22.40 -20.04
N VAL A 59 8.49 21.12 -20.02
CA VAL A 59 8.27 20.19 -21.16
C VAL A 59 6.78 20.08 -21.51
N THR A 60 5.92 19.89 -20.51
CA THR A 60 4.47 19.79 -20.71
C THR A 60 3.86 21.11 -21.18
N ALA A 61 4.36 22.24 -20.66
CA ALA A 61 3.95 23.58 -21.05
C ALA A 61 4.29 23.88 -22.52
N GLU A 62 5.56 23.69 -22.92
CA GLU A 62 6.03 23.83 -24.31
C GLU A 62 5.22 22.91 -25.25
N ARG A 63 4.94 21.66 -24.85
CA ARG A 63 4.11 20.71 -25.64
C ARG A 63 2.63 21.06 -25.74
N ARG A 64 2.07 21.76 -24.75
CA ARG A 64 0.64 22.17 -24.72
C ARG A 64 0.39 23.59 -25.24
N GLY A 65 1.45 24.34 -25.56
CA GLY A 65 1.32 25.74 -26.01
C GLY A 65 0.84 26.70 -24.92
N ILE A 66 1.07 26.39 -23.64
CA ILE A 66 0.66 27.19 -22.47
C ILE A 66 1.85 27.45 -21.54
N SER A 67 1.69 28.31 -20.54
CA SER A 67 2.74 28.58 -19.56
C SER A 67 2.93 27.44 -18.54
N PRO A 68 4.14 27.28 -17.96
CA PRO A 68 4.38 26.38 -16.84
C PRO A 68 3.43 26.61 -15.65
N ALA A 69 3.11 27.88 -15.36
CA ALA A 69 2.16 28.25 -14.32
C ALA A 69 0.74 27.70 -14.57
N GLN A 70 0.27 27.65 -15.83
CA GLN A 70 -1.04 27.08 -16.17
C GLN A 70 -1.06 25.55 -16.05
N VAL A 71 0.05 24.86 -16.39
CA VAL A 71 0.17 23.41 -16.16
C VAL A 71 0.13 23.09 -14.67
N ALA A 72 0.93 23.82 -13.89
CA ALA A 72 1.04 23.67 -12.45
C ALA A 72 -0.30 23.97 -11.73
N GLN A 73 -0.98 25.06 -12.10
CA GLN A 73 -2.31 25.41 -11.61
C GLN A 73 -3.33 24.29 -11.86
N ALA A 74 -3.43 23.80 -13.09
CA ALA A 74 -4.43 22.79 -13.45
C ALA A 74 -4.25 21.49 -12.65
N TYR A 75 -3.01 21.05 -12.44
CA TYR A 75 -2.73 19.88 -11.60
C TYR A 75 -2.87 20.16 -10.10
N HIS A 76 -2.59 21.37 -9.62
CA HIS A 76 -2.86 21.74 -8.23
C HIS A 76 -4.35 21.65 -7.90
N ASP A 77 -5.21 22.24 -8.73
CA ASP A 77 -6.66 22.23 -8.52
C ASP A 77 -7.25 20.81 -8.61
N GLU A 78 -6.71 19.98 -9.50
CA GLU A 78 -7.02 18.55 -9.59
C GLU A 78 -6.62 17.80 -8.31
N HIS A 79 -5.37 17.93 -7.87
CA HIS A 79 -4.83 17.25 -6.70
C HIS A 79 -5.61 17.64 -5.43
N VAL A 80 -5.86 18.93 -5.21
CA VAL A 80 -6.64 19.44 -4.07
C VAL A 80 -8.05 18.86 -4.05
N ARG A 81 -8.75 18.88 -5.19
CA ARG A 81 -10.11 18.34 -5.32
C ARG A 81 -10.15 16.84 -4.99
N ASP A 82 -9.28 16.05 -5.60
CA ASP A 82 -9.37 14.58 -5.50
C ASP A 82 -8.81 14.04 -4.18
N LEU A 83 -7.85 14.74 -3.56
CA LEU A 83 -7.42 14.45 -2.19
C LEU A 83 -8.53 14.76 -1.17
N ALA A 84 -9.29 15.85 -1.35
CA ALA A 84 -10.45 16.15 -0.52
C ALA A 84 -11.57 15.10 -0.70
N ARG A 85 -11.84 14.67 -1.95
CA ARG A 85 -12.79 13.58 -2.26
C ARG A 85 -12.37 12.23 -1.66
N PHE A 86 -11.08 11.91 -1.67
CA PHE A 86 -10.50 10.73 -1.00
C PHE A 86 -10.45 10.88 0.54
N GLY A 87 -10.81 12.04 1.07
CA GLY A 87 -10.87 12.33 2.50
C GLY A 87 -9.52 12.51 3.17
N VAL A 88 -8.48 12.96 2.46
CA VAL A 88 -7.18 13.30 3.06
C VAL A 88 -7.30 14.64 3.80
N SER A 89 -6.99 14.62 5.11
CA SER A 89 -7.26 15.72 6.05
C SER A 89 -6.03 16.57 6.36
N PHE A 90 -5.47 17.20 5.33
CA PHE A 90 -4.45 18.24 5.49
C PHE A 90 -5.00 19.46 6.25
N ASP A 91 -4.19 20.03 7.15
CA ASP A 91 -4.47 21.32 7.77
C ASP A 91 -4.08 22.48 6.83
N LEU A 92 -3.10 22.25 5.94
CA LEU A 92 -2.88 23.07 4.74
C LEU A 92 -2.17 22.27 3.63
N PHE A 93 -2.76 22.30 2.44
CA PHE A 93 -2.12 21.89 1.18
C PHE A 93 -1.77 23.16 0.38
N PHE A 94 -0.51 23.30 -0.06
CA PHE A 94 0.03 24.56 -0.61
C PHE A 94 0.80 24.36 -1.93
N ARG A 95 1.72 25.27 -2.28
CA ARG A 95 2.30 25.42 -3.63
C ARG A 95 3.73 25.95 -3.56
N THR A 96 4.69 25.33 -4.26
CA THR A 96 6.08 25.86 -4.31
C THR A 96 6.22 27.12 -5.17
N SER A 97 5.30 27.34 -6.12
CA SER A 97 5.29 28.54 -6.99
C SER A 97 4.92 29.85 -6.27
N ASP A 98 4.35 29.77 -5.06
CA ASP A 98 3.86 30.93 -4.32
C ASP A 98 4.99 31.81 -3.81
N ARG A 99 4.82 33.13 -3.88
CA ARG A 99 5.80 34.12 -3.39
C ARG A 99 6.27 33.86 -1.95
N ARG A 100 5.38 33.40 -1.05
CA ARG A 100 5.72 33.12 0.35
C ARG A 100 6.58 31.89 0.53
N HIS A 101 6.54 30.96 -0.43
CA HIS A 101 7.51 29.87 -0.50
C HIS A 101 8.89 30.43 -0.87
N LYS A 102 8.95 31.24 -1.94
CA LYS A 102 10.19 31.91 -2.40
C LYS A 102 10.88 32.70 -1.27
N GLU A 103 10.13 33.49 -0.52
CA GLU A 103 10.64 34.29 0.61
C GLU A 103 11.30 33.43 1.72
N VAL A 104 10.77 32.22 1.98
CA VAL A 104 11.36 31.28 2.96
C VAL A 104 12.58 30.54 2.39
N VAL A 105 12.57 30.24 1.08
CA VAL A 105 13.74 29.67 0.39
C VAL A 105 14.90 30.68 0.35
N TRP A 106 14.62 31.96 0.11
CA TRP A 106 15.62 33.03 0.14
C TRP A 106 16.24 33.22 1.53
N ASP A 107 15.43 33.22 2.59
CA ASP A 107 15.90 33.27 3.98
C ASP A 107 16.89 32.13 4.31
N ILE A 108 16.56 30.89 3.90
CA ILE A 108 17.43 29.73 4.09
C ILE A 108 18.68 29.80 3.21
N PHE A 109 18.55 30.15 1.94
CA PHE A 109 19.67 30.27 1.00
C PHE A 109 20.70 31.30 1.47
N LEU A 110 20.25 32.50 1.89
CA LEU A 110 21.13 33.57 2.32
C LEU A 110 21.85 33.23 3.64
N LYS A 111 21.16 32.64 4.63
CA LYS A 111 21.80 32.19 5.90
C LYS A 111 22.76 31.01 5.74
N LEU A 112 22.54 30.14 4.74
CA LEU A 112 23.49 29.07 4.42
C LEU A 112 24.71 29.60 3.66
N LEU A 113 24.54 30.64 2.83
CA LEU A 113 25.62 31.36 2.16
C LEU A 113 26.47 32.18 3.16
N GLU A 114 25.83 32.88 4.10
CA GLU A 114 26.47 33.63 5.20
C GLU A 114 27.37 32.74 6.09
N LYS A 115 27.04 31.45 6.22
CA LYS A 115 27.78 30.47 7.02
C LYS A 115 28.79 29.65 6.21
N ASP A 116 29.14 30.09 5.00
CA ASP A 116 29.98 29.37 4.03
C ASP A 116 29.49 27.95 3.64
N LEU A 117 28.28 27.54 4.05
CA LEU A 117 27.70 26.24 3.73
C LEU A 117 27.14 26.18 2.30
N ILE A 118 26.98 27.32 1.65
CA ILE A 118 26.78 27.43 0.20
C ILE A 118 27.98 28.17 -0.39
N TYR A 119 28.50 27.69 -1.52
CA TYR A 119 29.61 28.32 -2.24
C TYR A 119 29.39 28.30 -3.75
N ARG A 120 30.12 29.15 -4.48
CA ARG A 120 30.08 29.22 -5.95
C ARG A 120 31.14 28.32 -6.58
N LYS A 121 30.83 27.74 -7.73
CA LYS A 121 31.76 26.94 -8.54
C LYS A 121 31.36 26.98 -10.01
N GLU A 122 32.33 27.23 -10.88
CA GLU A 122 32.18 26.99 -12.33
C GLU A 122 32.16 25.50 -12.66
N VAL A 123 31.29 25.12 -13.59
CA VAL A 123 31.25 23.79 -14.22
C VAL A 123 31.09 23.94 -15.73
N VAL A 124 31.56 22.96 -16.49
CA VAL A 124 31.27 22.89 -17.93
C VAL A 124 29.91 22.21 -18.13
N ALA A 125 29.07 22.80 -18.97
CA ALA A 125 27.77 22.24 -19.35
C ALA A 125 27.53 22.44 -20.86
N LEU A 126 26.71 21.58 -21.47
CA LEU A 126 26.39 21.67 -22.89
C LEU A 126 25.35 22.77 -23.17
N PHE A 127 25.68 23.69 -24.07
CA PHE A 127 24.83 24.80 -24.49
C PHE A 127 24.38 24.64 -25.95
N CYS A 128 23.08 24.69 -26.22
CA CYS A 128 22.57 24.67 -27.58
C CYS A 128 22.56 26.08 -28.18
N PRO A 129 23.38 26.39 -29.20
CA PRO A 129 23.42 27.72 -29.80
C PRO A 129 22.11 28.10 -30.48
N ARG A 130 21.35 27.12 -31.00
CA ARG A 130 20.07 27.33 -31.70
C ARG A 130 18.89 27.56 -30.75
N CYS A 131 18.89 26.92 -29.58
CA CYS A 131 17.84 27.09 -28.56
C CYS A 131 18.14 28.18 -27.52
N GLY A 132 19.33 28.80 -27.59
CA GLY A 132 19.75 29.88 -26.68
C GLY A 132 19.86 29.47 -25.20
N ARG A 133 19.94 28.16 -24.90
CA ARG A 133 19.87 27.61 -23.54
C ARG A 133 20.89 26.50 -23.30
N PHE A 134 21.31 26.36 -22.04
CA PHE A 134 21.95 25.14 -21.56
C PHE A 134 20.98 23.95 -21.65
N LEU A 135 21.52 22.76 -21.89
CA LEU A 135 20.77 21.52 -22.00
C LEU A 135 20.96 20.68 -20.73
N PRO A 136 19.90 20.50 -19.91
CA PRO A 136 19.86 19.39 -18.97
C PRO A 136 20.10 18.06 -19.68
N ASP A 137 20.79 17.14 -19.02
CA ASP A 137 21.32 15.86 -19.51
C ASP A 137 20.34 15.08 -20.42
N ARG A 138 19.06 15.05 -20.03
CA ARG A 138 17.97 14.36 -20.75
C ARG A 138 17.62 14.93 -22.13
N TYR A 139 18.05 16.16 -22.43
CA TYR A 139 17.90 16.81 -23.74
C TYR A 139 19.14 16.67 -24.62
N VAL A 140 20.21 16.05 -24.13
CA VAL A 140 21.35 15.65 -24.93
C VAL A 140 21.15 14.20 -25.34
N GLU A 141 21.36 13.92 -26.63
CA GLU A 141 21.50 12.56 -27.15
C GLU A 141 22.76 12.46 -27.99
N GLY A 142 23.31 11.27 -28.16
CA GLY A 142 24.51 11.05 -28.96
C GLY A 142 24.94 9.59 -28.97
N THR A 143 26.17 9.35 -29.42
CA THR A 143 26.80 8.04 -29.45
C THR A 143 27.43 7.71 -28.09
N CYS A 144 27.10 6.55 -27.52
CA CYS A 144 27.63 6.13 -26.22
C CYS A 144 29.16 5.91 -26.26
N PRO A 145 29.96 6.57 -25.41
CA PRO A 145 31.43 6.42 -25.41
C PRO A 145 31.90 5.00 -25.02
N HIS A 146 31.02 4.16 -24.47
CA HIS A 146 31.38 2.82 -23.97
C HIS A 146 30.93 1.66 -24.85
N CYS A 147 29.76 1.73 -25.49
CA CYS A 147 29.25 0.67 -26.36
C CYS A 147 29.08 1.10 -27.83
N ARG A 148 29.26 2.39 -28.15
CA ARG A 148 29.11 3.00 -29.48
C ARG A 148 27.69 2.95 -30.06
N GLU A 149 26.69 2.61 -29.25
CA GLU A 149 25.28 2.71 -29.64
C GLU A 149 24.87 4.20 -29.83
N PRO A 150 24.21 4.57 -30.95
CA PRO A 150 23.67 5.91 -31.15
C PRO A 150 22.38 6.14 -30.34
N GLY A 151 22.04 7.41 -30.09
CA GLY A 151 20.80 7.79 -29.37
C GLY A 151 20.85 7.63 -27.85
N ALA A 152 22.03 7.31 -27.29
CA ALA A 152 22.26 7.29 -25.84
C ALA A 152 21.96 8.67 -25.23
N ARG A 153 21.36 8.68 -24.03
CA ARG A 153 20.94 9.91 -23.34
C ARG A 153 22.11 10.48 -22.53
N GLY A 154 22.18 11.80 -22.38
CA GLY A 154 23.24 12.45 -21.60
C GLY A 154 23.36 11.96 -20.15
N ASP A 155 22.28 11.44 -19.55
CA ASP A 155 22.33 10.83 -18.21
C ASP A 155 22.65 9.33 -18.21
N GLN A 156 22.34 8.59 -19.29
CA GLN A 156 22.45 7.13 -19.32
C GLN A 156 22.37 6.56 -20.73
N CYS A 157 23.20 5.55 -21.02
CA CYS A 157 23.00 4.70 -22.19
C CYS A 157 22.00 3.57 -21.90
N ASP A 158 20.87 3.55 -22.60
CA ASP A 158 19.84 2.52 -22.39
C ASP A 158 20.31 1.10 -22.79
N SER A 159 21.17 0.97 -23.80
CA SER A 159 21.64 -0.34 -24.30
C SER A 159 22.75 -1.01 -23.48
N CYS A 160 23.56 -0.25 -22.73
CA CYS A 160 24.61 -0.81 -21.85
C CYS A 160 24.45 -0.44 -20.37
N GLY A 161 23.36 0.24 -20.00
CA GLY A 161 22.97 0.58 -18.63
C GLY A 161 23.81 1.64 -17.92
N LYS A 162 25.02 1.94 -18.41
CA LYS A 162 25.94 2.90 -17.79
C LYS A 162 25.38 4.33 -17.75
N THR A 163 25.50 4.95 -16.59
CA THR A 163 25.45 6.42 -16.41
C THR A 163 26.54 7.08 -17.25
N LEU A 164 26.27 8.25 -17.80
CA LEU A 164 27.21 9.04 -18.61
C LEU A 164 27.33 10.47 -18.06
N ASP A 165 28.38 11.20 -18.44
CA ASP A 165 28.34 12.66 -18.47
C ASP A 165 27.93 13.12 -19.89
N PRO A 166 27.04 14.12 -20.04
CA PRO A 166 26.61 14.59 -21.36
C PRO A 166 27.76 15.06 -22.25
N THR A 167 28.87 15.54 -21.67
CA THR A 167 30.06 16.02 -22.40
C THR A 167 30.94 14.89 -22.94
N GLU A 168 30.73 13.64 -22.50
CA GLU A 168 31.43 12.44 -22.98
C GLU A 168 30.73 11.76 -24.17
N LEU A 169 29.52 12.20 -24.55
CA LEU A 169 28.81 11.67 -25.72
C LEU A 169 29.54 12.01 -27.02
N GLY A 170 29.73 11.03 -27.89
CA GLY A 170 30.13 11.26 -29.28
C GLY A 170 28.98 11.88 -30.07
N ASP A 171 29.29 12.79 -30.99
CA ASP A 171 28.32 13.48 -31.86
C ASP A 171 27.05 13.98 -31.12
N PRO A 172 27.19 14.78 -30.05
CA PRO A 172 26.06 15.17 -29.23
C PRO A 172 25.10 16.07 -30.01
N ALA A 173 23.81 15.85 -29.82
CA ALA A 173 22.71 16.56 -30.46
C ALA A 173 21.68 17.04 -29.43
N CYS A 174 21.03 18.16 -29.73
CA CYS A 174 19.95 18.71 -28.93
C CYS A 174 18.60 18.08 -29.31
N LYS A 175 17.98 17.30 -28.41
CA LYS A 175 16.64 16.69 -28.57
C LYS A 175 15.50 17.67 -28.86
N ILE A 176 15.72 18.98 -28.71
CA ILE A 176 14.72 20.02 -28.99
C ILE A 176 14.78 20.48 -30.45
N CYS A 177 15.95 20.46 -31.10
CA CYS A 177 16.13 21.13 -32.40
C CYS A 177 17.19 20.52 -33.35
N GLY A 178 17.76 19.36 -33.01
CA GLY A 178 18.78 18.63 -33.78
C GLY A 178 20.16 19.29 -33.87
N ALA A 179 20.36 20.49 -33.32
CA ALA A 179 21.64 21.19 -33.40
C ALA A 179 22.65 20.64 -32.39
N ALA A 180 23.90 20.49 -32.81
CA ALA A 180 24.99 20.14 -31.91
C ALA A 180 25.15 21.21 -30.81
N PRO A 181 25.16 20.83 -29.52
CA PRO A 181 25.48 21.74 -28.44
C PRO A 181 27.01 21.84 -28.26
N ALA A 182 27.47 22.97 -27.74
CA ALA A 182 28.89 23.20 -27.44
C ALA A 182 29.10 23.28 -25.92
N PRO A 183 30.21 22.74 -25.37
CA PRO A 183 30.56 22.95 -23.98
C PRO A 183 30.81 24.44 -23.68
N ARG A 184 30.25 24.94 -22.58
CA ARG A 184 30.50 26.28 -22.05
C ARG A 184 30.62 26.22 -20.53
N SER A 185 31.42 27.11 -19.94
CA SER A 185 31.42 27.29 -18.49
C SER A 185 30.10 27.95 -18.04
N THR A 186 29.63 27.54 -16.86
CA THR A 186 28.44 28.08 -16.19
C THR A 186 28.67 28.03 -14.68
N GLU A 187 28.44 29.15 -13.97
CA GLU A 187 28.59 29.19 -12.51
C GLU A 187 27.34 28.61 -11.83
N HIS A 188 27.54 27.77 -10.80
CA HIS A 188 26.48 27.29 -9.93
C HIS A 188 26.83 27.44 -8.46
N PHE A 189 25.79 27.64 -7.65
CA PHE A 189 25.88 27.49 -6.20
C PHE A 189 25.78 26.01 -5.81
N PHE A 190 26.65 25.58 -4.89
CA PHE A 190 26.75 24.23 -4.32
C PHE A 190 26.53 24.27 -2.81
N LEU A 191 25.79 23.30 -2.28
CA LEU A 191 25.64 23.04 -0.84
C LEU A 191 26.77 22.13 -0.34
N ARG A 192 27.46 22.54 0.73
CA ARG A 192 28.55 21.80 1.40
C ARG A 192 28.05 20.62 2.22
N LEU A 193 27.50 19.60 1.57
CA LEU A 193 27.01 18.40 2.24
C LEU A 193 28.14 17.65 2.96
N GLY A 194 29.37 17.64 2.42
CA GLY A 194 30.52 17.01 3.09
C GLY A 194 30.88 17.67 4.42
N ALA A 195 30.74 19.00 4.52
CA ALA A 195 30.98 19.74 5.77
C ALA A 195 29.88 19.50 6.84
N LEU A 196 28.70 19.03 6.43
CA LEU A 196 27.56 18.76 7.31
C LEU A 196 27.49 17.29 7.75
N GLN A 197 28.23 16.38 7.10
CA GLN A 197 28.23 14.94 7.40
C GLN A 197 28.42 14.61 8.89
N PRO A 198 29.43 15.11 9.62
CA PRO A 198 29.63 14.73 11.03
C PRO A 198 28.46 15.11 11.95
N ARG A 199 27.78 16.22 11.66
CA ARG A 199 26.60 16.67 12.40
C ARG A 199 25.36 15.84 12.06
N LEU A 200 25.29 15.31 10.84
CA LEU A 200 24.24 14.40 10.41
C LEU A 200 24.45 12.99 10.99
N GLU A 201 25.69 12.53 11.08
CA GLU A 201 26.05 11.26 11.74
C GLU A 201 25.67 11.25 13.22
N GLU A 202 25.92 12.35 13.94
CA GLU A 202 25.46 12.53 15.33
C GLU A 202 23.94 12.40 15.45
N TYR A 203 23.19 13.07 14.56
CA TYR A 203 21.72 13.03 14.50
C TYR A 203 21.15 11.65 14.11
N LEU A 204 21.93 10.76 13.47
CA LEU A 204 21.50 9.42 13.06
C LEU A 204 21.77 8.33 14.11
N LYS A 205 22.42 8.65 15.24
CA LYS A 205 22.81 7.66 16.28
C LYS A 205 21.61 7.01 17.00
N ASP A 206 20.55 7.76 17.26
CA ASP A 206 19.36 7.34 18.00
C ASP A 206 18.24 6.78 17.09
N LYS A 207 18.46 6.76 15.76
CA LYS A 207 17.41 6.48 14.76
C LYS A 207 17.24 4.99 14.43
N ASP A 208 17.66 4.08 15.30
CA ASP A 208 17.45 2.62 15.13
C ASP A 208 15.97 2.17 15.19
N PHE A 209 15.04 3.08 15.52
CA PHE A 209 13.60 2.84 15.41
C PHE A 209 13.04 3.13 14.00
N TRP A 210 13.79 3.77 13.10
CA TRP A 210 13.38 3.95 11.70
C TRP A 210 13.26 2.60 10.99
N ARG A 211 12.44 2.55 9.93
CA ARG A 211 12.29 1.34 9.12
C ARG A 211 13.65 0.88 8.54
N PRO A 212 13.98 -0.42 8.57
CA PRO A 212 15.32 -0.89 8.18
C PRO A 212 15.76 -0.52 6.77
N ASN A 213 14.82 -0.45 5.80
CA ASN A 213 15.10 0.03 4.44
C ASN A 213 15.59 1.49 4.44
N VAL A 214 14.88 2.39 5.13
CA VAL A 214 15.23 3.82 5.26
C VAL A 214 16.58 4.00 5.93
N LEU A 215 16.79 3.32 7.05
CA LEU A 215 17.99 3.44 7.87
C LEU A 215 19.23 2.87 7.16
N ASN A 216 19.11 1.69 6.54
CA ASN A 216 20.22 1.07 5.81
C ASN A 216 20.57 1.84 4.53
N PHE A 217 19.57 2.32 3.78
CA PHE A 217 19.81 3.18 2.62
C PHE A 217 20.55 4.47 3.01
N THR A 218 20.11 5.13 4.09
CA THR A 218 20.77 6.33 4.63
C THR A 218 22.19 6.01 5.10
N ARG A 219 22.39 4.94 5.89
CA ARG A 219 23.71 4.51 6.38
C ARG A 219 24.68 4.08 5.25
N ASN A 220 24.18 3.66 4.09
CA ASN A 220 25.02 3.42 2.91
C ASN A 220 25.55 4.74 2.33
N TRP A 221 24.69 5.73 2.09
CA TRP A 221 25.09 7.06 1.60
C TRP A 221 26.10 7.76 2.53
N MET A 222 25.94 7.63 3.86
CA MET A 222 26.92 8.17 4.80
C MET A 222 28.30 7.49 4.65
N ARG A 223 28.33 6.17 4.48
CA ARG A 223 29.57 5.38 4.27
C ARG A 223 30.26 5.67 2.94
N GLU A 224 29.55 6.15 1.92
CA GLU A 224 30.14 6.59 0.64
C GLU A 224 30.79 7.98 0.69
N GLY A 225 30.47 8.77 1.72
CA GLY A 225 30.91 10.16 1.88
C GLY A 225 30.03 11.14 1.10
N LEU A 226 29.44 12.11 1.80
CA LEU A 226 28.52 13.08 1.21
C LEU A 226 29.25 14.06 0.31
N ARG A 227 28.99 13.99 -0.99
CA ARG A 227 29.53 14.93 -1.98
C ARG A 227 28.70 16.21 -2.06
N ASP A 228 29.37 17.35 -2.17
CA ASP A 228 28.74 18.65 -2.37
C ASP A 228 27.89 18.69 -3.66
N ARG A 229 26.71 19.31 -3.60
CA ARG A 229 25.72 19.25 -4.69
C ARG A 229 25.27 20.63 -5.16
N ALA A 230 25.22 20.81 -6.49
CA ALA A 230 24.71 22.02 -7.13
C ALA A 230 23.22 22.22 -6.86
N ILE A 231 22.88 23.28 -6.12
CA ILE A 231 21.53 23.70 -5.70
C ILE A 231 20.87 24.70 -6.66
N THR A 232 21.44 24.91 -7.84
CA THR A 232 20.93 25.85 -8.86
C THR A 232 20.95 25.23 -10.25
N ARG A 233 20.13 25.71 -11.17
CA ARG A 233 20.06 25.25 -12.58
C ARG A 233 19.78 26.40 -13.54
N ASP A 234 20.28 26.27 -14.77
CA ASP A 234 19.98 27.14 -15.90
C ASP A 234 18.57 26.86 -16.44
N LEU A 235 17.58 27.45 -15.77
CA LEU A 235 16.14 27.34 -16.03
C LEU A 235 15.50 28.71 -15.82
N GLN A 236 14.34 28.95 -16.45
CA GLN A 236 13.53 30.16 -16.23
C GLN A 236 12.36 29.95 -15.25
N TRP A 237 11.95 28.70 -15.04
CA TRP A 237 10.83 28.31 -14.17
C TRP A 237 11.35 27.64 -12.90
N GLY A 238 10.97 28.19 -11.73
CA GLY A 238 11.53 27.86 -10.42
C GLY A 238 11.59 29.07 -9.49
N VAL A 239 12.18 28.91 -8.30
CA VAL A 239 12.51 30.02 -7.38
C VAL A 239 13.75 30.78 -7.88
N GLU A 240 13.68 32.11 -7.95
CA GLU A 240 14.79 32.98 -8.34
C GLU A 240 15.94 32.92 -7.30
N ILE A 241 17.18 33.15 -7.74
CA ILE A 241 18.32 33.29 -6.82
C ILE A 241 18.30 34.72 -6.26
N PRO A 242 18.37 34.93 -4.93
CA PRO A 242 18.23 36.26 -4.30
C PRO A 242 19.54 37.07 -4.36
N LEU A 243 20.21 37.10 -5.51
CA LEU A 243 21.48 37.78 -5.75
C LEU A 243 21.50 38.38 -7.17
N PRO A 244 22.13 39.54 -7.40
CA PRO A 244 22.20 40.16 -8.72
C PRO A 244 23.06 39.34 -9.70
N GLY A 245 22.71 39.36 -10.99
CA GLY A 245 23.46 38.72 -12.07
C GLY A 245 23.08 37.26 -12.36
N TYR A 246 22.03 36.73 -11.72
CA TYR A 246 21.61 35.34 -11.82
C TYR A 246 20.20 35.15 -12.42
N ASP A 247 19.69 36.15 -13.14
CA ASP A 247 18.32 36.23 -13.67
C ASP A 247 17.93 35.07 -14.61
N THR A 248 18.92 34.41 -15.22
CA THR A 248 18.78 33.25 -16.11
C THR A 248 18.80 31.89 -15.37
N LYS A 249 18.99 31.89 -14.05
CA LYS A 249 19.09 30.68 -13.21
C LYS A 249 18.00 30.63 -12.15
N ARG A 250 17.67 29.43 -11.70
CA ARG A 250 16.78 29.18 -10.55
C ARG A 250 17.46 28.30 -9.51
N ILE A 251 16.98 28.41 -8.27
CA ILE A 251 17.24 27.41 -7.23
C ILE A 251 16.61 26.09 -7.69
N TYR A 252 17.32 24.99 -7.49
CA TYR A 252 16.97 23.69 -8.04
C TYR A 252 15.98 22.96 -7.12
N VAL A 253 14.90 22.45 -7.71
CA VAL A 253 13.71 21.91 -7.04
C VAL A 253 13.98 21.01 -5.82
N TRP A 254 15.01 20.13 -5.83
CA TRP A 254 15.28 19.29 -4.66
C TRP A 254 15.66 20.04 -3.39
N PHE A 255 16.22 21.25 -3.52
CA PHE A 255 16.62 22.09 -2.38
C PHE A 255 15.44 22.90 -1.84
N GLU A 256 14.56 23.38 -2.73
CA GLU A 256 13.42 24.22 -2.35
C GLU A 256 12.15 23.43 -1.99
N ALA A 257 11.86 22.31 -2.67
CA ALA A 257 10.66 21.51 -2.36
C ALA A 257 10.65 20.98 -0.91
N VAL A 258 11.81 20.63 -0.34
CA VAL A 258 11.91 20.25 1.10
C VAL A 258 11.76 21.44 2.05
N ILE A 259 12.10 22.66 1.62
CA ILE A 259 11.78 23.91 2.35
C ILE A 259 10.25 24.17 2.32
N GLY A 260 9.53 23.55 1.39
CA GLY A 260 8.07 23.54 1.27
C GLY A 260 7.37 23.36 2.62
N TYR A 261 7.76 22.36 3.41
CA TYR A 261 7.17 22.06 4.73
C TYR A 261 7.17 23.25 5.70
N LEU A 262 8.29 23.98 5.78
CA LEU A 262 8.41 25.17 6.63
C LEU A 262 7.60 26.34 6.07
N SER A 263 7.59 26.52 4.74
CA SER A 263 6.81 27.58 4.09
C SER A 263 5.30 27.40 4.26
N THR A 264 4.79 26.17 4.11
CA THR A 264 3.39 25.83 4.37
C THR A 264 3.03 26.01 5.83
N SER A 265 3.93 25.68 6.76
CA SER A 265 3.70 25.88 8.20
C SER A 265 3.60 27.37 8.57
N LYS A 266 4.48 28.22 8.01
CA LYS A 266 4.42 29.68 8.17
C LYS A 266 3.14 30.26 7.57
N GLU A 267 2.71 29.79 6.39
CA GLU A 267 1.45 30.22 5.77
C GLU A 267 0.21 29.74 6.54
N TRP A 268 0.21 28.51 7.09
CA TRP A 268 -0.84 28.01 7.98
C TRP A 268 -1.00 28.91 9.21
N ALA A 269 0.11 29.22 9.90
CA ALA A 269 0.12 30.09 11.07
C ALA A 269 -0.43 31.49 10.74
N ARG A 270 -0.05 32.04 9.57
CA ARG A 270 -0.58 33.31 9.05
C ARG A 270 -2.07 33.24 8.70
N ARG A 271 -2.56 32.17 8.06
CA ARG A 271 -4.00 31.96 7.77
C ARG A 271 -4.83 31.81 9.06
N ALA A 272 -4.26 31.18 10.08
CA ALA A 272 -4.88 31.02 11.40
C ALA A 272 -4.86 32.29 12.26
N GLY A 273 -4.42 33.45 11.73
CA GLY A 273 -4.34 34.71 12.46
C GLY A 273 -3.28 34.75 13.57
N ARG A 274 -2.37 33.78 13.61
CA ARG A 274 -1.31 33.64 14.63
C ARG A 274 0.06 33.48 13.95
N PRO A 275 0.66 34.53 13.35
CA PRO A 275 1.78 34.39 12.43
C PRO A 275 3.04 33.69 12.96
N ASP A 276 3.27 33.66 14.28
CA ASP A 276 4.39 32.94 14.91
C ASP A 276 4.04 31.53 15.42
N ALA A 277 2.79 31.06 15.31
CA ALA A 277 2.37 29.74 15.83
C ALA A 277 3.02 28.53 15.12
N TRP A 278 3.76 28.74 14.02
CA TRP A 278 4.63 27.70 13.45
C TRP A 278 5.84 27.41 14.35
N ARG A 279 6.28 28.35 15.19
CA ARG A 279 7.44 28.17 16.09
C ARG A 279 7.18 27.13 17.16
N ASP A 280 5.98 27.14 17.73
CA ASP A 280 5.45 26.15 18.68
C ASP A 280 5.54 24.70 18.17
N LEU A 281 5.71 24.51 16.86
CA LEU A 281 5.84 23.22 16.19
C LEU A 281 7.25 22.97 15.66
N TRP A 282 7.95 24.01 15.20
CA TRP A 282 9.26 23.91 14.54
C TRP A 282 10.46 24.23 15.44
N GLN A 283 10.27 24.78 16.64
CA GLN A 283 11.35 25.22 17.55
C GLN A 283 11.24 24.61 18.96
N ASP A 284 10.14 23.94 19.31
CA ASP A 284 9.96 23.20 20.57
C ASP A 284 10.51 21.76 20.40
N PRO A 285 11.58 21.37 21.12
CA PRO A 285 12.23 20.07 20.94
C PRO A 285 11.39 18.87 21.43
N ALA A 286 10.26 19.10 22.12
CA ALA A 286 9.32 18.03 22.44
C ALA A 286 8.46 17.61 21.23
N VAL A 287 8.37 18.45 20.18
CA VAL A 287 7.51 18.20 19.02
C VAL A 287 8.18 17.25 18.04
N ARG A 288 7.54 16.10 17.82
CA ARG A 288 8.02 15.09 16.87
C ARG A 288 7.58 15.42 15.45
N HIS A 289 8.53 15.38 14.52
CA HIS A 289 8.32 15.60 13.09
C HIS A 289 8.34 14.27 12.34
N TYR A 290 7.24 13.92 11.69
CA TYR A 290 7.11 12.70 10.87
C TYR A 290 7.04 13.09 9.39
N TYR A 291 7.85 12.45 8.53
CA TYR A 291 7.89 12.75 7.08
C TYR A 291 7.51 11.52 6.25
N PHE A 292 6.29 11.49 5.73
CA PHE A 292 5.71 10.36 4.99
C PHE A 292 5.99 10.46 3.49
N LEU A 293 6.56 9.40 2.90
CA LEU A 293 7.08 9.42 1.53
C LEU A 293 7.18 8.04 0.87
N GLY A 294 7.30 8.01 -0.46
CA GLY A 294 7.75 6.83 -1.21
C GLY A 294 9.27 6.76 -1.27
N LYS A 295 9.85 5.55 -1.31
CA LYS A 295 11.30 5.29 -1.11
C LYS A 295 12.29 6.16 -1.89
N ASP A 296 11.96 6.58 -3.12
CA ASP A 296 12.83 7.46 -3.94
C ASP A 296 13.14 8.80 -3.24
N ASN A 297 12.26 9.24 -2.32
CA ASN A 297 12.39 10.48 -1.56
C ASN A 297 13.20 10.34 -0.26
N VAL A 298 13.63 9.14 0.14
CA VAL A 298 14.41 8.89 1.38
C VAL A 298 15.61 9.83 1.52
N PRO A 299 16.60 9.88 0.61
CA PRO A 299 17.80 10.69 0.81
C PRO A 299 17.51 12.20 0.88
N PHE A 300 16.40 12.66 0.28
CA PHE A 300 16.00 14.07 0.40
C PHE A 300 15.51 14.41 1.82
N HIS A 301 14.99 13.43 2.58
CA HIS A 301 14.41 13.64 3.91
C HIS A 301 15.25 13.10 5.06
N THR A 302 16.17 12.16 4.81
CA THR A 302 17.11 11.63 5.81
C THR A 302 18.49 12.26 5.76
N ILE A 303 18.89 12.86 4.62
CA ILE A 303 20.19 13.50 4.43
C ILE A 303 20.00 14.99 4.13
N ILE A 304 19.41 15.31 2.98
CA ILE A 304 19.38 16.69 2.47
C ILE A 304 18.64 17.66 3.40
N TRP A 305 17.38 17.35 3.73
CA TRP A 305 16.56 18.23 4.55
C TRP A 305 17.12 18.39 5.98
N PRO A 306 17.55 17.33 6.69
CA PRO A 306 18.31 17.46 7.93
C PRO A 306 19.59 18.28 7.78
N SER A 307 20.37 18.15 6.70
CA SER A 307 21.56 18.97 6.47
C SER A 307 21.21 20.46 6.31
N ILE A 308 20.15 20.79 5.56
CA ILE A 308 19.65 22.18 5.40
C ILE A 308 19.21 22.74 6.77
N LEU A 309 18.45 21.98 7.55
CA LEU A 309 18.00 22.36 8.89
C LEU A 309 19.16 22.51 9.89
N LEU A 310 20.13 21.60 9.87
CA LEU A 310 21.36 21.67 10.68
C LEU A 310 22.19 22.92 10.35
N GLY A 311 22.33 23.26 9.06
CA GLY A 311 23.04 24.45 8.62
C GLY A 311 22.31 25.75 8.98
N TYR A 312 20.99 25.79 8.79
CA TYR A 312 20.15 26.93 9.16
C TYR A 312 20.13 27.16 10.69
N GLY A 313 19.88 26.10 11.47
CA GLY A 313 19.91 26.09 12.93
C GLY A 313 18.63 26.60 13.60
N GLY A 314 18.37 26.17 14.84
CA GLY A 314 17.21 26.61 15.62
C GLY A 314 15.86 26.10 15.09
N LEU A 315 15.85 25.01 14.34
CA LEU A 315 14.67 24.29 13.87
C LEU A 315 14.78 22.80 14.19
N ASN A 316 13.66 22.15 14.46
CA ASN A 316 13.55 20.72 14.71
C ASN A 316 13.95 19.89 13.48
N LEU A 317 14.62 18.78 13.73
CA LEU A 317 14.97 17.77 12.73
C LEU A 317 13.88 16.69 12.66
N PRO A 318 13.82 15.86 11.59
CA PRO A 318 12.91 14.72 11.56
C PRO A 318 13.08 13.79 12.78
N HIS A 319 11.96 13.44 13.39
CA HIS A 319 11.93 12.34 14.37
C HIS A 319 11.87 11.01 13.63
N ASP A 320 10.93 10.87 12.69
CA ASP A 320 10.75 9.67 11.86
C ASP A 320 10.53 10.05 10.38
N VAL A 321 10.89 9.12 9.49
CA VAL A 321 10.73 9.24 8.04
C VAL A 321 10.09 7.95 7.49
N PRO A 322 8.77 7.73 7.70
CA PRO A 322 8.11 6.52 7.25
C PRO A 322 8.04 6.44 5.73
N ALA A 323 8.95 5.64 5.15
CA ALA A 323 8.99 5.38 3.72
C ALA A 323 8.24 4.10 3.34
N ASN A 324 7.37 4.20 2.34
CA ASN A 324 6.77 3.04 1.68
C ASN A 324 7.51 2.71 0.37
N GLU A 325 7.48 1.43 0.03
CA GLU A 325 7.98 0.83 -1.21
C GLU A 325 6.95 1.04 -2.35
N PHE A 326 7.14 0.44 -3.54
CA PHE A 326 6.22 0.69 -4.67
C PHE A 326 4.95 -0.16 -4.62
N LEU A 327 3.84 0.42 -5.08
CA LEU A 327 2.68 -0.32 -5.55
C LEU A 327 2.85 -0.62 -7.05
N SER A 328 2.70 -1.87 -7.46
CA SER A 328 2.54 -2.31 -8.86
C SER A 328 1.07 -2.58 -9.19
N PHE A 329 0.76 -2.77 -10.47
CA PHE A 329 -0.58 -3.10 -10.97
C PHE A 329 -0.47 -4.26 -11.96
N GLY A 330 -1.11 -5.39 -11.67
CA GLY A 330 -1.04 -6.60 -12.51
C GLY A 330 0.37 -7.17 -12.70
N GLY A 331 1.28 -6.93 -11.76
CA GLY A 331 2.70 -7.26 -11.83
C GLY A 331 3.57 -6.25 -12.59
N GLU A 332 3.01 -5.16 -13.11
CA GLU A 332 3.76 -4.09 -13.79
C GLU A 332 3.89 -2.83 -12.94
N LYS A 333 5.01 -2.11 -13.09
CA LYS A 333 5.18 -0.80 -12.44
C LYS A 333 4.28 0.24 -13.11
N PHE A 334 3.58 1.05 -12.29
CA PHE A 334 2.79 2.20 -12.74
C PHE A 334 3.60 3.06 -13.72
N SER A 335 3.01 3.37 -14.87
CA SER A 335 3.69 4.03 -15.98
C SER A 335 2.70 4.80 -16.84
N LYS A 336 2.60 6.11 -16.58
CA LYS A 336 1.74 7.05 -17.35
C LYS A 336 2.01 6.97 -18.85
N SER A 337 3.27 6.84 -19.27
CA SER A 337 3.63 6.70 -20.70
C SER A 337 3.21 5.39 -21.36
N ARG A 338 2.80 4.37 -20.59
CA ARG A 338 2.22 3.09 -21.09
C ARG A 338 0.75 2.93 -20.73
N GLY A 339 0.12 3.92 -20.10
CA GLY A 339 -1.25 3.83 -19.55
C GLY A 339 -1.41 2.83 -18.40
N ILE A 340 -0.32 2.41 -17.77
CA ILE A 340 -0.35 1.37 -16.72
C ILE A 340 -0.61 2.03 -15.37
N GLY A 341 -1.75 1.71 -14.77
CA GLY A 341 -2.13 2.15 -13.43
C GLY A 341 -3.54 2.73 -13.38
N ILE A 342 -4.00 2.96 -12.15
CA ILE A 342 -5.34 3.48 -11.85
C ILE A 342 -5.21 4.91 -11.32
N GLU A 343 -5.85 5.87 -11.99
CA GLU A 343 -5.92 7.27 -11.57
C GLU A 343 -7.01 7.49 -10.51
N LEU A 344 -6.84 8.54 -9.70
CA LEU A 344 -7.66 8.76 -8.51
C LEU A 344 -9.04 9.35 -8.84
N SER A 345 -9.15 10.33 -9.76
CA SER A 345 -10.47 10.86 -10.16
C SER A 345 -11.38 9.77 -10.75
N PRO A 346 -10.97 9.00 -11.79
CA PRO A 346 -11.90 8.08 -12.46
C PRO A 346 -12.41 6.94 -11.58
N TYR A 347 -11.70 6.63 -10.49
CA TYR A 347 -12.20 5.79 -9.42
C TYR A 347 -13.25 6.52 -8.54
N LEU A 348 -12.92 7.71 -8.04
CA LEU A 348 -13.80 8.54 -7.21
C LEU A 348 -15.03 9.10 -7.93
N ASP A 349 -15.03 9.11 -9.26
CA ASP A 349 -16.16 9.44 -10.12
C ASP A 349 -17.20 8.30 -10.15
N ARG A 350 -16.86 7.11 -9.62
CA ARG A 350 -17.67 5.88 -9.71
C ARG A 350 -17.89 5.15 -8.37
N PHE A 351 -17.00 5.33 -7.37
CA PHE A 351 -17.01 4.56 -6.12
C PHE A 351 -16.74 5.39 -4.85
N ASP A 352 -17.26 4.91 -3.72
CA ASP A 352 -16.90 5.38 -2.37
C ASP A 352 -15.38 5.27 -2.14
N PRO A 353 -14.73 6.22 -1.44
CA PRO A 353 -13.29 6.17 -1.18
C PRO A 353 -12.87 5.09 -0.16
N ASP A 354 -13.73 4.76 0.81
CA ASP A 354 -13.36 3.88 1.94
C ASP A 354 -12.95 2.46 1.54
N PRO A 355 -13.63 1.75 0.60
CA PRO A 355 -13.15 0.48 0.06
C PRO A 355 -11.71 0.54 -0.46
N MET A 356 -11.34 1.62 -1.15
CA MET A 356 -9.98 1.82 -1.66
C MET A 356 -8.99 2.14 -0.54
N ARG A 357 -9.37 3.01 0.41
CA ARG A 357 -8.56 3.31 1.60
C ARG A 357 -8.27 2.04 2.42
N TYR A 358 -9.27 1.20 2.62
CA TYR A 358 -9.13 -0.10 3.26
C TYR A 358 -8.15 -1.00 2.49
N TYR A 359 -8.38 -1.23 1.20
CA TYR A 359 -7.56 -2.13 0.40
C TYR A 359 -6.10 -1.68 0.31
N LEU A 360 -5.85 -0.38 0.07
CA LEU A 360 -4.49 0.18 0.07
C LEU A 360 -3.82 0.16 1.46
N THR A 361 -4.59 0.07 2.55
CA THR A 361 -4.03 -0.12 3.89
C THR A 361 -3.63 -1.59 4.11
N ILE A 362 -4.52 -2.54 3.86
CA ILE A 362 -4.21 -3.97 4.06
C ILE A 362 -3.20 -4.51 3.02
N ASN A 363 -3.06 -3.83 1.89
CA ASN A 363 -2.07 -4.11 0.84
C ASN A 363 -0.94 -3.06 0.82
N MET A 364 -0.73 -2.29 1.89
CA MET A 364 0.28 -1.23 1.91
C MET A 364 1.69 -1.79 1.63
N PRO A 365 2.50 -1.16 0.75
CA PRO A 365 3.90 -1.51 0.52
C PRO A 365 4.78 -0.95 1.65
N ASP A 366 4.64 -1.50 2.85
CA ASP A 366 5.31 -1.03 4.06
C ASP A 366 6.79 -1.46 4.15
N ASN A 367 7.09 -2.69 3.77
CA ASN A 367 8.43 -3.29 3.86
C ASN A 367 8.95 -3.88 2.53
N ARG A 368 8.09 -4.00 1.51
CA ARG A 368 8.44 -4.44 0.15
C ARG A 368 7.42 -3.94 -0.87
N ASP A 369 7.77 -3.96 -2.15
CA ASP A 369 6.82 -3.70 -3.25
C ASP A 369 5.59 -4.63 -3.13
N THR A 370 4.39 -4.13 -3.44
CA THR A 370 3.11 -4.89 -3.40
C THR A 370 2.32 -4.68 -4.68
N ASP A 371 1.48 -5.64 -5.06
CA ASP A 371 0.71 -5.58 -6.31
C ASP A 371 -0.78 -5.33 -6.07
N PHE A 372 -1.38 -4.43 -6.85
CA PHE A 372 -2.81 -4.19 -6.92
C PHE A 372 -3.43 -5.08 -8.00
N THR A 373 -4.51 -5.79 -7.67
CA THR A 373 -5.42 -6.38 -8.68
C THR A 373 -6.88 -6.04 -8.36
N TRP A 374 -7.71 -5.89 -9.39
CA TRP A 374 -9.13 -5.58 -9.22
C TRP A 374 -9.91 -6.72 -8.57
N GLU A 375 -9.49 -7.97 -8.82
CA GLU A 375 -10.06 -9.19 -8.26
C GLU A 375 -9.87 -9.24 -6.74
N GLU A 376 -8.64 -8.98 -6.25
CA GLU A 376 -8.39 -8.92 -4.81
C GLU A 376 -9.04 -7.68 -4.19
N PHE A 377 -9.10 -6.54 -4.88
CA PHE A 377 -9.84 -5.36 -4.39
C PHE A 377 -11.34 -5.67 -4.15
N VAL A 378 -12.03 -6.23 -5.15
CA VAL A 378 -13.45 -6.61 -5.05
C VAL A 378 -13.65 -7.68 -3.98
N ARG A 379 -12.80 -8.71 -3.97
CA ARG A 379 -12.88 -9.79 -2.99
C ARG A 379 -12.68 -9.28 -1.56
N LYS A 380 -11.69 -8.41 -1.32
CA LYS A 380 -11.45 -7.82 0.00
C LYS A 380 -12.59 -6.90 0.47
N ASN A 381 -13.21 -6.14 -0.44
CA ASN A 381 -14.44 -5.41 -0.11
C ASN A 381 -15.57 -6.37 0.29
N ASN A 382 -15.79 -7.44 -0.49
CA ASN A 382 -16.95 -8.31 -0.32
C ASN A 382 -16.82 -9.29 0.86
N ASP A 383 -15.64 -9.87 1.08
CA ASP A 383 -15.37 -10.83 2.17
C ASP A 383 -15.20 -10.13 3.52
N GLU A 384 -14.42 -9.04 3.56
CA GLU A 384 -13.98 -8.43 4.83
C GLU A 384 -14.81 -7.19 5.20
N LEU A 385 -14.92 -6.18 4.32
CA LEU A 385 -15.75 -5.00 4.64
C LEU A 385 -17.24 -5.36 4.71
N VAL A 386 -17.82 -5.96 3.66
CA VAL A 386 -19.23 -6.36 3.65
C VAL A 386 -19.44 -7.59 4.55
N GLY A 387 -18.69 -8.67 4.30
CA GLY A 387 -18.92 -9.98 4.92
C GLY A 387 -18.55 -10.09 6.41
N THR A 388 -17.62 -9.27 6.91
CA THR A 388 -17.16 -9.33 8.31
C THR A 388 -17.58 -8.09 9.11
N LEU A 389 -17.03 -6.90 8.80
CA LEU A 389 -17.30 -5.68 9.58
C LEU A 389 -18.75 -5.19 9.40
N GLY A 390 -19.18 -5.05 8.15
CA GLY A 390 -20.55 -4.68 7.79
C GLY A 390 -21.57 -5.68 8.30
N ASN A 391 -21.31 -6.98 8.18
CA ASN A 391 -22.22 -8.02 8.65
C ASN A 391 -22.50 -7.91 10.16
N PHE A 392 -21.45 -7.83 11.01
CA PHE A 392 -21.64 -7.67 12.45
C PHE A 392 -22.45 -6.40 12.76
N VAL A 393 -21.99 -5.25 12.29
CA VAL A 393 -22.58 -3.96 12.66
C VAL A 393 -24.00 -3.80 12.13
N ASN A 394 -24.29 -4.20 10.89
CA ASN A 394 -25.64 -4.17 10.34
C ASN A 394 -26.58 -5.08 11.16
N ARG A 395 -26.14 -6.29 11.55
CA ARG A 395 -26.94 -7.22 12.39
C ARG A 395 -27.25 -6.59 13.75
N VAL A 396 -26.25 -6.00 14.43
CA VAL A 396 -26.44 -5.36 15.74
C VAL A 396 -27.40 -4.18 15.67
N LEU A 397 -27.21 -3.26 14.72
CA LEU A 397 -28.03 -2.07 14.60
C LEU A 397 -29.47 -2.39 14.18
N ILE A 398 -29.67 -3.22 13.16
CA ILE A 398 -31.00 -3.62 12.67
C ILE A 398 -31.77 -4.36 13.77
N PHE A 399 -31.12 -5.29 14.48
CA PHE A 399 -31.79 -6.02 15.55
C PHE A 399 -32.17 -5.10 16.72
N THR A 400 -31.25 -4.24 17.17
CA THR A 400 -31.53 -3.37 18.33
C THR A 400 -32.56 -2.28 18.00
N GLN A 401 -32.47 -1.66 16.82
CA GLN A 401 -33.47 -0.69 16.36
C GLN A 401 -34.86 -1.36 16.29
N ARG A 402 -34.96 -2.57 15.73
CA ARG A 402 -36.24 -3.27 15.55
C ARG A 402 -36.91 -3.67 16.86
N HIS A 403 -36.14 -4.12 17.84
CA HIS A 403 -36.69 -4.74 19.07
C HIS A 403 -36.70 -3.83 20.30
N PHE A 404 -35.89 -2.76 20.29
CA PHE A 404 -35.74 -1.81 21.40
C PHE A 404 -35.82 -0.33 20.99
N GLY A 405 -35.37 0.04 19.77
CA GLY A 405 -35.38 1.42 19.26
C GLY A 405 -34.38 2.38 19.92
N MET A 406 -33.68 1.90 20.95
CA MET A 406 -32.70 2.61 21.76
C MET A 406 -31.70 1.61 22.32
N VAL A 407 -30.58 2.10 22.85
CA VAL A 407 -29.61 1.30 23.60
C VAL A 407 -30.32 0.68 24.82
N PRO A 408 -30.43 -0.67 24.92
CA PRO A 408 -31.10 -1.32 26.03
C PRO A 408 -30.28 -1.25 27.33
N GLY A 409 -30.93 -1.57 28.44
CA GLY A 409 -30.28 -1.71 29.75
C GLY A 409 -29.30 -2.88 29.78
N ARG A 410 -28.35 -2.82 30.72
CA ARG A 410 -27.49 -3.96 31.06
C ARG A 410 -28.26 -5.00 31.87
N ALA A 411 -27.97 -6.26 31.64
CA ALA A 411 -28.22 -7.34 32.60
C ALA A 411 -26.99 -7.47 33.52
N GLU A 412 -27.02 -8.40 34.48
CA GLU A 412 -25.78 -8.83 35.15
C GLU A 412 -24.80 -9.39 34.10
N PRO A 413 -23.51 -8.98 34.10
CA PRO A 413 -22.54 -9.38 33.08
C PRO A 413 -22.07 -10.82 33.28
N ASP A 414 -22.00 -11.59 32.19
CA ASP A 414 -21.40 -12.94 32.21
C ASP A 414 -19.90 -12.93 31.83
N GLU A 415 -19.26 -14.10 31.88
CA GLU A 415 -17.84 -14.28 31.53
C GLU A 415 -17.52 -13.81 30.10
N LEU A 416 -18.47 -13.95 29.16
CA LEU A 416 -18.33 -13.53 27.77
C LEU A 416 -18.48 -12.00 27.64
N ASP A 417 -19.30 -11.35 28.46
CA ASP A 417 -19.36 -9.89 28.52
C ASP A 417 -18.05 -9.31 29.08
N HIS A 418 -17.46 -9.94 30.11
CA HIS A 418 -16.12 -9.60 30.56
C HIS A 418 -15.03 -9.91 29.51
N GLU A 419 -15.19 -10.96 28.70
CA GLU A 419 -14.30 -11.21 27.55
C GLU A 419 -14.37 -10.09 26.51
N VAL A 420 -15.57 -9.59 26.19
CA VAL A 420 -15.75 -8.47 25.24
C VAL A 420 -15.04 -7.22 25.75
N ASP A 421 -15.22 -6.84 27.02
CA ASP A 421 -14.55 -5.67 27.58
C ASP A 421 -13.02 -5.84 27.59
N ARG A 422 -12.50 -7.03 27.93
CA ARG A 422 -11.05 -7.37 27.82
C ARG A 422 -10.54 -7.26 26.39
N MET A 423 -11.28 -7.79 25.41
CA MET A 423 -10.94 -7.76 23.98
C MET A 423 -10.94 -6.34 23.41
N ILE A 424 -11.90 -5.49 23.81
CA ILE A 424 -11.93 -4.07 23.44
C ILE A 424 -10.68 -3.37 23.98
N HIS A 425 -10.36 -3.50 25.26
CA HIS A 425 -9.20 -2.82 25.85
C HIS A 425 -7.89 -3.25 25.18
N SER A 426 -7.69 -4.56 24.99
CA SER A 426 -6.53 -5.12 24.28
C SER A 426 -6.40 -4.57 22.84
N ALA A 427 -7.50 -4.55 22.08
CA ALA A 427 -7.49 -4.03 20.72
C ALA A 427 -7.12 -2.54 20.65
N TYR A 428 -7.61 -1.71 21.59
CA TYR A 428 -7.23 -0.29 21.66
C TYR A 428 -5.74 -0.09 21.95
N ASP A 429 -5.15 -0.91 22.84
CA ASP A 429 -3.74 -0.82 23.20
C ASP A 429 -2.81 -1.32 22.09
N VAL A 430 -3.21 -2.36 21.35
CA VAL A 430 -2.42 -2.92 20.23
C VAL A 430 -2.54 -2.04 18.97
N VAL A 431 -3.76 -1.64 18.59
CA VAL A 431 -3.99 -0.74 17.44
C VAL A 431 -3.31 0.60 17.68
N GLY A 432 -3.46 1.19 18.87
CA GLY A 432 -2.77 2.44 19.23
C GLY A 432 -1.24 2.31 19.12
N ARG A 433 -0.66 1.26 19.69
CA ARG A 433 0.80 0.99 19.63
C ARG A 433 1.33 0.84 18.20
N HIS A 434 0.57 0.21 17.31
CA HIS A 434 0.93 0.14 15.89
C HIS A 434 0.81 1.51 15.20
N LEU A 435 -0.21 2.30 15.53
CA LEU A 435 -0.38 3.64 14.94
C LEU A 435 0.71 4.63 15.37
N GLU A 436 1.14 4.64 16.65
CA GLU A 436 2.32 5.44 17.09
C GLU A 436 3.61 5.08 16.33
N ARG A 437 3.69 3.86 15.79
CA ARG A 437 4.85 3.30 15.06
C ARG A 437 4.72 3.37 13.53
N CYS A 438 3.65 3.96 13.00
CA CYS A 438 3.33 3.95 11.57
C CYS A 438 3.17 2.53 10.96
N ASP A 439 2.76 1.55 11.78
CA ASP A 439 2.49 0.16 11.41
C ASP A 439 1.01 -0.04 10.99
N PHE A 440 0.54 0.70 9.97
CA PHE A 440 -0.89 0.78 9.61
C PHE A 440 -1.54 -0.56 9.21
N LYS A 441 -0.76 -1.45 8.60
CA LYS A 441 -1.21 -2.74 8.06
C LYS A 441 -1.57 -3.75 9.15
N PRO A 442 -0.75 -4.03 10.17
CA PRO A 442 -1.19 -4.83 11.33
C PRO A 442 -2.27 -4.10 12.14
N ALA A 443 -2.22 -2.77 12.30
CA ALA A 443 -3.28 -2.02 12.98
C ALA A 443 -4.67 -2.32 12.39
N MET A 444 -4.84 -2.23 11.06
CA MET A 444 -6.11 -2.54 10.40
C MET A 444 -6.51 -4.03 10.51
N LYS A 445 -5.55 -4.97 10.60
CA LYS A 445 -5.84 -6.39 10.84
C LYS A 445 -6.48 -6.63 12.20
N GLU A 446 -5.99 -5.99 13.27
CA GLU A 446 -6.56 -6.14 14.61
C GLU A 446 -8.00 -5.60 14.67
N VAL A 447 -8.30 -4.51 13.96
CA VAL A 447 -9.69 -4.01 13.81
C VAL A 447 -10.57 -5.06 13.12
N MET A 448 -10.07 -5.73 12.07
CA MET A 448 -10.80 -6.80 11.40
C MET A 448 -10.93 -8.07 12.26
N ALA A 449 -9.92 -8.41 13.08
CA ALA A 449 -9.97 -9.53 14.02
C ALA A 449 -11.03 -9.30 15.12
N LEU A 450 -11.12 -8.07 15.63
CA LEU A 450 -12.16 -7.66 16.58
C LEU A 450 -13.56 -7.69 15.93
N ALA A 451 -13.69 -7.33 14.66
CA ALA A 451 -14.95 -7.46 13.92
C ALA A 451 -15.34 -8.93 13.66
N ALA A 452 -14.37 -9.80 13.39
CA ALA A 452 -14.60 -11.25 13.28
C ALA A 452 -14.99 -11.87 14.64
N PHE A 453 -14.45 -11.38 15.75
CA PHE A 453 -14.90 -11.71 17.11
C PHE A 453 -16.34 -11.25 17.36
N GLY A 454 -16.72 -10.03 16.94
CA GLY A 454 -18.10 -9.54 17.06
C GLY A 454 -19.13 -10.42 16.35
N ASN A 455 -18.80 -10.95 15.16
CA ASN A 455 -19.67 -11.93 14.49
C ASN A 455 -19.90 -13.18 15.36
N ARG A 456 -18.83 -13.74 15.96
CA ARG A 456 -18.96 -14.89 16.88
C ARG A 456 -19.74 -14.53 18.15
N LEU A 457 -19.56 -13.34 18.71
CA LEU A 457 -20.27 -12.86 19.89
C LEU A 457 -21.79 -12.86 19.67
N ILE A 458 -22.27 -12.25 18.59
CA ILE A 458 -23.72 -12.19 18.30
C ILE A 458 -24.29 -13.56 17.93
N ASP A 459 -23.46 -14.47 17.38
CA ASP A 459 -23.85 -15.86 17.12
C ASP A 459 -23.97 -16.68 18.40
N THR A 460 -23.03 -16.55 19.34
CA THR A 460 -23.06 -17.22 20.66
C THR A 460 -24.19 -16.68 21.54
N LYS A 461 -24.36 -15.36 21.66
CA LYS A 461 -25.44 -14.73 22.43
C LYS A 461 -26.82 -14.94 21.78
N ALA A 462 -26.88 -15.34 20.50
CA ALA A 462 -28.08 -15.74 19.75
C ALA A 462 -29.37 -14.91 20.04
N PRO A 463 -29.34 -13.56 19.93
CA PRO A 463 -30.40 -12.69 20.46
C PRO A 463 -31.80 -12.92 19.83
N TRP A 464 -31.88 -13.53 18.64
CA TRP A 464 -33.14 -13.95 18.00
C TRP A 464 -33.86 -15.12 18.69
N LYS A 465 -33.17 -15.85 19.58
CA LYS A 465 -33.76 -16.75 20.57
C LYS A 465 -34.17 -15.96 21.81
N LEU A 466 -33.20 -15.30 22.46
CA LEU A 466 -33.40 -14.56 23.72
C LEU A 466 -34.57 -13.59 23.67
N ILE A 467 -34.81 -12.87 22.57
CA ILE A 467 -35.93 -11.93 22.43
C ILE A 467 -37.33 -12.56 22.59
N ARG A 468 -37.43 -13.89 22.55
CA ARG A 468 -38.64 -14.69 22.74
C ARG A 468 -38.71 -15.33 24.13
N GLU A 469 -37.58 -15.39 24.84
CA GLU A 469 -37.35 -16.16 26.06
C GLU A 469 -37.23 -15.20 27.25
N ASP A 470 -36.29 -14.25 27.19
CA ASP A 470 -36.20 -13.09 28.07
C ASP A 470 -35.70 -11.84 27.33
N LYS A 471 -36.56 -10.83 27.24
CA LYS A 471 -36.23 -9.53 26.62
C LYS A 471 -35.16 -8.75 27.38
N THR A 472 -34.97 -9.02 28.68
CA THR A 472 -33.98 -8.35 29.54
C THR A 472 -32.57 -8.83 29.23
N SER A 473 -32.34 -10.15 29.26
CA SER A 473 -31.08 -10.80 28.84
C SER A 473 -30.76 -10.54 27.37
N CYS A 474 -31.79 -10.52 26.50
CA CYS A 474 -31.63 -10.05 25.12
C CYS A 474 -31.13 -8.59 25.07
N GLY A 475 -31.67 -7.72 25.93
CA GLY A 475 -31.21 -6.35 26.10
C GLY A 475 -29.73 -6.28 26.50
N GLY A 476 -29.31 -7.02 27.53
CA GLY A 476 -27.91 -7.11 27.96
C GLY A 476 -26.96 -7.54 26.83
N ALA A 477 -27.31 -8.63 26.13
CA ALA A 477 -26.55 -9.11 24.98
C ALA A 477 -26.41 -8.04 23.87
N MET A 478 -27.49 -7.32 23.54
CA MET A 478 -27.44 -6.25 22.54
C MET A 478 -26.69 -5.01 23.03
N HIS A 479 -26.71 -4.70 24.33
CA HIS A 479 -25.92 -3.61 24.93
C HIS A 479 -24.41 -3.86 24.74
N VAL A 480 -23.95 -5.09 25.01
CA VAL A 480 -22.52 -5.47 24.86
C VAL A 480 -22.12 -5.53 23.38
N CYS A 481 -22.99 -6.04 22.49
CA CYS A 481 -22.75 -5.96 21.04
C CYS A 481 -22.68 -4.50 20.53
N LEU A 482 -23.45 -3.58 21.11
CA LEU A 482 -23.39 -2.15 20.78
C LEU A 482 -22.13 -1.46 21.30
N HIS A 483 -21.63 -1.84 22.48
CA HIS A 483 -20.34 -1.36 22.98
C HIS A 483 -19.21 -1.79 22.03
N LEU A 484 -19.18 -3.05 21.62
CA LEU A 484 -18.24 -3.54 20.61
C LEU A 484 -18.41 -2.84 19.24
N THR A 485 -19.63 -2.45 18.88
CA THR A 485 -19.90 -1.67 17.67
C THR A 485 -19.34 -0.24 17.76
N LYS A 486 -19.45 0.43 18.91
CA LYS A 486 -18.83 1.74 19.17
C LYS A 486 -17.30 1.65 19.15
N ALA A 487 -16.75 0.63 19.81
CA ALA A 487 -15.33 0.32 19.81
C ALA A 487 -14.78 0.18 18.38
N LEU A 488 -15.45 -0.63 17.53
CA LEU A 488 -15.09 -0.80 16.13
C LEU A 488 -15.26 0.47 15.29
N CYS A 489 -16.31 1.26 15.52
CA CYS A 489 -16.54 2.53 14.81
C CYS A 489 -15.35 3.48 14.93
N MET A 490 -14.81 3.62 16.14
CA MET A 490 -13.71 4.53 16.42
C MET A 490 -12.34 3.95 16.03
N LEU A 491 -12.09 2.65 16.24
CA LEU A 491 -10.88 1.99 15.75
C LEU A 491 -10.76 2.03 14.22
N ALA A 492 -11.89 1.90 13.50
CA ALA A 492 -11.92 1.94 12.04
C ALA A 492 -11.85 3.37 11.46
N TYR A 493 -12.25 4.41 12.21
CA TYR A 493 -12.40 5.77 11.68
C TYR A 493 -11.12 6.41 11.08
N PRO A 494 -9.90 6.23 11.63
CA PRO A 494 -8.67 6.70 10.98
C PRO A 494 -8.48 6.13 9.57
N PHE A 495 -8.90 4.88 9.36
CA PHE A 495 -8.80 4.18 8.08
C PHE A 495 -9.97 4.51 7.16
N LEU A 496 -11.21 4.49 7.68
CA LEU A 496 -12.48 4.55 6.95
C LEU A 496 -13.33 5.76 7.42
N PRO A 497 -12.91 7.01 7.18
CA PRO A 497 -13.49 8.18 7.82
C PRO A 497 -14.94 8.45 7.40
N PHE A 498 -15.34 8.11 6.17
CA PHE A 498 -16.72 8.32 5.72
C PHE A 498 -17.67 7.31 6.38
N THR A 499 -17.25 6.05 6.49
CA THR A 499 -17.98 4.96 7.14
C THR A 499 -18.01 5.13 8.65
N GLY A 500 -16.92 5.59 9.27
CA GLY A 500 -16.89 5.96 10.69
C GLY A 500 -17.92 7.07 10.99
N ARG A 501 -17.95 8.16 10.21
CA ARG A 501 -19.00 9.21 10.33
C ARG A 501 -20.41 8.67 10.12
N ARG A 502 -20.64 7.78 9.13
CA ARG A 502 -21.95 7.12 8.89
C ARG A 502 -22.37 6.30 10.12
N LEU A 503 -21.48 5.45 10.64
CA LEU A 503 -21.74 4.56 11.76
C LEU A 503 -21.96 5.33 13.07
N TRP A 504 -21.12 6.32 13.36
CA TRP A 504 -21.24 7.19 14.54
C TRP A 504 -22.62 7.84 14.67
N ARG A 505 -23.15 8.33 13.55
CA ARG A 505 -24.53 8.87 13.47
C ARG A 505 -25.59 7.79 13.69
N MET A 506 -25.40 6.58 13.17
CA MET A 506 -26.32 5.44 13.42
C MET A 506 -26.25 4.90 14.87
N LEU A 507 -25.18 5.19 15.62
CA LEU A 507 -25.08 4.92 17.06
C LEU A 507 -25.79 5.98 17.93
N GLY A 508 -26.36 7.02 17.32
CA GLY A 508 -27.06 8.10 18.02
C GLY A 508 -26.15 9.05 18.79
N GLU A 509 -24.87 9.15 18.42
CA GLU A 509 -23.94 10.13 18.99
C GLU A 509 -24.29 11.56 18.49
N PRO A 510 -24.27 12.58 19.37
CA PRO A 510 -24.81 13.92 19.06
C PRO A 510 -23.81 14.88 18.41
N GLU A 511 -22.50 14.58 18.47
CA GLU A 511 -21.43 15.36 17.85
C GLU A 511 -20.76 14.56 16.72
N ASP A 512 -19.99 15.21 15.84
CA ASP A 512 -19.18 14.50 14.86
C ASP A 512 -18.00 13.75 15.51
N ILE A 513 -17.64 12.60 14.96
CA ILE A 513 -16.61 11.67 15.49
C ILE A 513 -15.22 12.32 15.61
N GLU A 514 -14.95 13.36 14.83
CA GLU A 514 -13.81 14.26 14.95
C GLU A 514 -13.61 14.88 16.34
N ARG A 515 -14.64 14.93 17.19
CA ARG A 515 -14.57 15.45 18.57
C ARG A 515 -14.36 14.37 19.63
N ALA A 516 -14.54 13.10 19.30
CA ALA A 516 -14.39 11.99 20.25
C ALA A 516 -12.91 11.78 20.61
N ASN A 517 -12.64 11.57 21.91
CA ASN A 517 -11.34 11.09 22.34
C ASN A 517 -11.21 9.61 21.96
N TRP A 518 -10.03 9.17 21.54
CA TRP A 518 -9.72 7.78 21.21
C TRP A 518 -10.28 6.79 22.24
N ASP A 519 -10.03 7.02 23.54
CA ASP A 519 -10.39 6.07 24.59
C ASP A 519 -11.89 6.09 24.96
N ASP A 520 -12.70 7.02 24.41
CA ASP A 520 -14.17 6.98 24.56
C ASP A 520 -14.78 5.70 23.96
N GLY A 521 -14.09 5.08 23.00
CA GLY A 521 -14.49 3.82 22.37
C GLY A 521 -14.36 2.60 23.28
N ARG A 522 -13.64 2.72 24.40
CA ARG A 522 -13.61 1.73 25.49
C ARG A 522 -14.82 1.82 26.41
N GLN A 523 -15.65 2.87 26.29
CA GLN A 523 -16.83 3.08 27.11
C GLN A 523 -18.12 2.73 26.34
N PRO A 524 -19.13 2.11 26.98
CA PRO A 524 -20.39 1.75 26.33
C PRO A 524 -21.16 2.98 25.82
N LEU A 525 -22.22 2.72 25.03
CA LEU A 525 -23.22 3.75 24.75
C LEU A 525 -24.13 3.92 25.99
N PRO A 526 -24.57 5.15 26.33
CA PRO A 526 -25.54 5.37 27.40
C PRO A 526 -26.86 4.63 27.15
N VAL A 527 -27.37 3.95 28.18
CA VAL A 527 -28.68 3.29 28.17
C VAL A 527 -29.78 4.32 27.85
N GLY A 528 -30.77 3.94 27.04
CA GLY A 528 -31.87 4.80 26.63
C GLY A 528 -31.55 5.76 25.48
N ARG A 529 -30.29 5.85 25.01
CA ARG A 529 -29.94 6.60 23.79
C ARG A 529 -30.71 6.03 22.59
N LYS A 530 -31.51 6.87 21.93
CA LYS A 530 -32.26 6.49 20.72
C LYS A 530 -31.31 6.15 19.58
N LEU A 531 -31.62 5.08 18.84
CA LEU A 531 -30.86 4.67 17.65
C LEU A 531 -31.64 5.10 16.39
N PRO A 532 -31.03 5.87 15.47
CA PRO A 532 -31.62 6.15 14.17
C PRO A 532 -31.87 4.90 13.32
N GLN A 533 -32.59 5.07 12.21
CA GLN A 533 -32.79 3.97 11.25
C GLN A 533 -31.45 3.56 10.63
N PRO A 534 -31.05 2.27 10.72
CA PRO A 534 -29.79 1.81 10.16
C PRO A 534 -29.84 1.67 8.63
N ALA A 535 -28.72 1.96 7.99
CA ALA A 535 -28.47 1.71 6.58
C ALA A 535 -27.24 0.80 6.43
N PRO A 536 -27.12 0.01 5.34
CA PRO A 536 -25.95 -0.83 5.11
C PRO A 536 -24.66 0.00 5.03
N LEU A 537 -23.65 -0.34 5.84
CA LEU A 537 -22.36 0.39 5.85
C LEU A 537 -21.58 0.32 4.53
N PHE A 538 -21.69 -0.80 3.81
CA PHE A 538 -20.90 -1.10 2.62
C PHE A 538 -21.78 -1.74 1.54
N ARG A 539 -21.47 -1.42 0.28
CA ARG A 539 -22.05 -2.05 -0.92
C ARG A 539 -21.13 -3.18 -1.40
N LYS A 540 -21.71 -4.28 -1.92
CA LYS A 540 -20.95 -5.27 -2.68
C LYS A 540 -20.53 -4.70 -4.04
N LEU A 541 -19.28 -4.90 -4.39
CA LEU A 541 -18.72 -4.53 -5.68
C LEU A 541 -18.73 -5.76 -6.60
N GLU A 542 -18.98 -5.55 -7.89
CA GLU A 542 -18.87 -6.59 -8.91
C GLU A 542 -17.63 -6.33 -9.79
N LEU A 543 -16.99 -7.39 -10.30
CA LEU A 543 -15.71 -7.25 -11.02
C LEU A 543 -15.86 -6.41 -12.30
N ASP A 544 -16.89 -6.67 -13.10
CA ASP A 544 -17.18 -5.91 -14.33
C ASP A 544 -17.45 -4.42 -14.05
N GLU A 545 -17.99 -4.09 -12.87
CA GLU A 545 -18.23 -2.71 -12.47
C GLU A 545 -16.90 -1.97 -12.24
N VAL A 546 -15.95 -2.58 -11.53
CA VAL A 546 -14.64 -1.95 -11.24
C VAL A 546 -13.70 -1.98 -12.45
N LEU A 547 -13.77 -3.01 -13.31
CA LEU A 547 -13.03 -3.06 -14.57
C LEU A 547 -13.44 -1.95 -15.55
N GLY A 548 -14.64 -1.38 -15.39
CA GLY A 548 -15.08 -0.18 -16.11
C GLY A 548 -14.44 1.15 -15.66
N VAL A 549 -13.48 1.15 -14.72
CA VAL A 549 -12.65 2.34 -14.44
C VAL A 549 -11.63 2.47 -15.58
N PRO A 550 -11.55 3.62 -16.28
CA PRO A 550 -10.58 3.77 -17.36
C PRO A 550 -9.14 3.68 -16.82
N PRO A 551 -8.21 3.09 -17.58
CA PRO A 551 -6.79 3.09 -17.23
C PRO A 551 -6.23 4.52 -17.25
N SER A 552 -5.08 4.72 -16.60
CA SER A 552 -4.34 5.99 -16.65
C SER A 552 -4.10 6.45 -18.08
N GLU A 553 -4.30 7.73 -18.38
CA GLU A 553 -4.17 8.22 -19.76
C GLU A 553 -2.70 8.36 -20.19
N GLY A 554 -2.29 7.52 -21.13
CA GLY A 554 -1.13 7.81 -21.98
C GLY A 554 -1.39 9.08 -22.80
N ALA A 555 -0.41 9.99 -22.85
CA ALA A 555 -0.59 11.36 -23.33
C ALA A 555 -1.36 11.45 -24.67
N PRO A 556 -2.39 12.32 -24.77
CA PRO A 556 -3.56 12.07 -25.61
C PRO A 556 -3.28 12.16 -27.12
N GLY A 557 -3.52 11.05 -27.81
CA GLY A 557 -3.64 11.01 -29.26
C GLY A 557 -4.97 11.61 -29.73
N LYS A 558 -4.97 12.90 -30.07
CA LYS A 558 -6.11 13.66 -30.63
C LYS A 558 -7.38 13.66 -29.75
N ALA A 559 -7.41 14.50 -28.73
CA ALA A 559 -8.65 14.84 -28.03
C ALA A 559 -9.66 15.52 -28.99
N ALA A 560 -10.95 15.18 -28.83
CA ALA A 560 -12.05 16.01 -29.32
C ALA A 560 -12.16 17.30 -28.47
N PRO A 561 -12.67 18.42 -29.00
CA PRO A 561 -12.77 19.66 -28.23
C PRO A 561 -13.75 19.49 -27.05
N PRO A 562 -13.42 20.02 -25.84
CA PRO A 562 -14.31 19.94 -24.69
C PRO A 562 -15.56 20.81 -24.89
N ALA A 563 -16.67 20.37 -24.32
CA ALA A 563 -17.90 21.17 -24.24
C ALA A 563 -17.67 22.44 -23.38
N PRO A 564 -18.34 23.56 -23.68
CA PRO A 564 -18.18 24.80 -22.91
C PRO A 564 -18.65 24.61 -21.46
N PRO A 565 -17.97 25.24 -20.48
CA PRO A 565 -18.26 25.03 -19.06
C PRO A 565 -19.63 25.60 -18.68
N SER A 566 -20.45 24.80 -18.02
CA SER A 566 -21.52 25.30 -17.16
C SER A 566 -20.92 26.11 -16.00
N GLY A 567 -21.62 27.17 -15.57
CA GLY A 567 -21.10 28.15 -14.60
C GLY A 567 -20.65 27.56 -13.25
N PRO A 568 -19.76 28.26 -12.52
CA PRO A 568 -19.15 27.72 -11.31
C PRO A 568 -20.18 27.49 -10.19
N PRO A 569 -20.18 26.31 -9.53
CA PRO A 569 -20.94 26.10 -8.31
C PRO A 569 -20.35 26.96 -7.16
N PRO A 570 -21.16 27.34 -6.15
CA PRO A 570 -20.69 28.16 -5.04
C PRO A 570 -19.62 27.45 -4.21
N ALA A 571 -18.58 28.19 -3.82
CA ALA A 571 -17.46 27.65 -3.06
C ALA A 571 -17.88 27.25 -1.63
N PRO A 572 -17.47 26.05 -1.13
CA PRO A 572 -17.77 25.64 0.24
C PRO A 572 -16.94 26.44 1.25
N SER A 573 -17.62 27.22 2.09
CA SER A 573 -16.97 28.08 3.09
C SER A 573 -16.47 27.28 4.30
N MET A 574 -15.18 26.91 4.32
CA MET A 574 -14.51 26.44 5.53
C MET A 574 -14.27 27.62 6.50
N GLN A 575 -15.21 27.86 7.41
CA GLN A 575 -15.06 28.83 8.50
C GLN A 575 -14.58 28.13 9.79
N PRO A 576 -13.68 28.76 10.59
CA PRO A 576 -13.27 28.25 11.88
C PRO A 576 -14.37 28.41 12.94
N SER A 577 -14.44 27.49 13.90
CA SER A 577 -15.42 27.56 15.01
C SER A 577 -14.94 28.49 16.14
N PRO A 578 -15.74 29.49 16.57
CA PRO A 578 -15.51 30.26 17.79
C PRO A 578 -16.18 29.62 19.03
N ALA A 579 -15.74 30.01 20.22
CA ALA A 579 -16.27 29.52 21.50
C ALA A 579 -17.58 30.22 21.93
N LYS A 580 -18.34 29.58 22.84
CA LYS A 580 -19.56 30.11 23.49
C LYS A 580 -19.22 31.10 24.62
N PRO A 581 -20.14 32.02 24.98
CA PRO A 581 -21.03 31.76 26.13
C PRO A 581 -22.53 31.83 25.80
N ALA A 582 -23.40 31.70 26.81
CA ALA A 582 -24.85 31.43 26.68
C ALA A 582 -25.78 32.61 27.06
N THR A 583 -27.05 32.56 26.61
CA THR A 583 -28.30 32.66 27.43
C THR A 583 -29.56 32.92 26.55
N GLY A 584 -30.78 32.66 27.09
CA GLY A 584 -32.06 33.18 26.54
C GLY A 584 -32.94 32.19 25.72
N PRO A 585 -34.27 32.05 25.97
CA PRO A 585 -35.08 30.97 25.35
C PRO A 585 -36.41 31.34 24.63
N ALA A 586 -36.80 30.42 23.72
CA ALA A 586 -38.16 29.97 23.35
C ALA A 586 -39.18 30.86 22.59
N LYS A 587 -39.81 30.31 21.52
CA LYS A 587 -41.22 29.79 21.54
C LYS A 587 -41.76 29.28 20.17
N THR A 588 -42.58 28.21 20.24
CA THR A 588 -43.76 27.81 19.43
C THR A 588 -43.82 27.86 17.87
N ALA A 589 -44.28 26.74 17.28
CA ALA A 589 -45.07 26.63 16.01
C ALA A 589 -46.59 26.46 16.37
N PRO A 590 -47.58 26.06 15.50
CA PRO A 590 -47.64 25.68 14.06
C PRO A 590 -48.84 26.44 13.34
N PRO A 591 -49.69 25.92 12.39
CA PRO A 591 -49.68 24.74 11.49
C PRO A 591 -50.11 24.96 9.99
N SER A 592 -50.15 23.83 9.27
CA SER A 592 -50.57 23.47 7.88
C SER A 592 -51.89 23.99 7.27
N GLN A 593 -51.97 23.95 5.91
CA GLN A 593 -53.19 23.75 5.09
C GLN A 593 -52.92 22.91 3.80
N GLU A 594 -53.99 22.35 3.20
CA GLU A 594 -54.07 21.41 2.04
C GLU A 594 -55.52 21.50 1.44
N PRO A 595 -55.93 20.83 0.32
CA PRO A 595 -55.21 20.14 -0.76
C PRO A 595 -55.37 20.89 -2.13
N PRO A 596 -56.21 20.57 -3.17
CA PRO A 596 -57.14 19.47 -3.49
C PRO A 596 -56.61 18.51 -4.62
N ALA A 597 -57.47 17.83 -5.39
CA ALA A 597 -57.10 16.84 -6.43
C ALA A 597 -58.15 16.62 -7.55
N THR A 598 -57.75 16.02 -8.69
CA THR A 598 -58.53 15.34 -9.79
C THR A 598 -57.51 14.84 -10.87
N ASP A 599 -57.68 13.77 -11.67
CA ASP A 599 -58.71 12.71 -11.75
C ASP A 599 -58.15 11.41 -12.43
N ARG A 600 -58.98 10.36 -12.61
CA ARG A 600 -58.67 9.11 -13.34
C ARG A 600 -59.79 8.70 -14.31
N PRO A 601 -59.48 7.87 -15.32
CA PRO A 601 -60.28 6.65 -15.52
C PRO A 601 -59.43 5.39 -15.80
N ALA A 602 -60.08 4.23 -15.96
CA ALA A 602 -59.44 2.92 -16.12
C ALA A 602 -60.14 2.02 -17.16
N GLY A 603 -59.46 0.98 -17.67
CA GLY A 603 -60.04 0.00 -18.60
C GLY A 603 -59.18 -1.27 -18.78
N ARG A 604 -59.83 -2.43 -18.98
CA ARG A 604 -59.27 -3.78 -19.23
C ARG A 604 -60.36 -4.61 -19.95
N PRO A 605 -60.07 -5.56 -20.87
CA PRO A 605 -59.98 -6.97 -20.43
C PRO A 605 -59.21 -8.02 -21.32
N GLN A 606 -58.91 -9.19 -20.72
CA GLN A 606 -58.89 -10.57 -21.29
C GLN A 606 -57.79 -11.04 -22.30
N LYS A 607 -57.95 -12.26 -22.88
CA LYS A 607 -56.89 -13.29 -23.15
C LYS A 607 -56.90 -13.94 -24.56
N GLN A 608 -55.70 -14.24 -25.10
CA GLN A 608 -55.27 -15.40 -25.96
C GLN A 608 -55.98 -15.65 -27.33
N PRO A 609 -55.40 -16.37 -28.33
CA PRO A 609 -54.41 -17.48 -28.28
C PRO A 609 -53.19 -17.40 -29.25
N GLN A 610 -52.47 -18.52 -29.45
CA GLN A 610 -51.28 -18.71 -30.32
C GLN A 610 -51.61 -19.24 -31.74
N PRO A 611 -50.72 -18.99 -32.73
CA PRO A 611 -49.80 -20.00 -33.32
C PRO A 611 -48.34 -19.46 -33.45
N SER A 612 -47.26 -20.16 -33.88
CA SER A 612 -46.90 -21.59 -34.12
C SER A 612 -45.33 -21.73 -34.14
N GLN A 613 -44.75 -22.74 -34.82
CA GLN A 613 -43.30 -22.92 -35.11
C GLN A 613 -43.09 -23.52 -36.53
N PRO A 614 -41.85 -23.49 -37.08
CA PRO A 614 -40.95 -24.67 -37.14
C PRO A 614 -39.55 -24.38 -36.52
N ALA A 615 -38.81 -25.28 -35.86
CA ALA A 615 -38.34 -26.66 -36.14
C ALA A 615 -37.19 -26.75 -37.18
N GLY A 616 -36.06 -27.45 -36.98
CA GLY A 616 -35.47 -28.15 -35.81
C GLY A 616 -33.98 -27.73 -35.63
N ARG A 617 -32.94 -28.55 -35.37
CA ARG A 617 -32.67 -29.96 -34.91
C ARG A 617 -31.11 -30.12 -34.82
N PRO A 618 -30.48 -31.15 -34.20
CA PRO A 618 -30.93 -32.21 -33.29
C PRO A 618 -30.13 -32.28 -31.95
N GLN A 619 -30.43 -33.27 -31.09
CA GLN A 619 -29.69 -33.59 -29.84
C GLN A 619 -28.98 -34.96 -29.90
N LYS A 620 -27.96 -35.17 -29.05
CA LYS A 620 -27.49 -36.49 -28.55
C LYS A 620 -26.69 -36.32 -27.23
N PRO A 621 -26.44 -37.37 -26.43
CA PRO A 621 -27.36 -37.80 -25.38
C PRO A 621 -26.81 -37.62 -23.95
N ALA A 622 -27.69 -37.70 -22.95
CA ALA A 622 -27.32 -37.61 -21.53
C ALA A 622 -27.00 -38.99 -20.90
N PRO A 623 -25.97 -39.10 -20.04
CA PRO A 623 -25.72 -40.26 -19.19
C PRO A 623 -26.21 -40.07 -17.73
N HIS A 624 -26.42 -41.21 -17.05
CA HIS A 624 -27.00 -41.39 -15.72
C HIS A 624 -26.47 -40.51 -14.57
N LYS A 625 -27.37 -40.22 -13.62
CA LYS A 625 -27.01 -40.02 -12.19
C LYS A 625 -26.77 -41.38 -11.51
N PRO A 626 -25.65 -41.55 -10.79
CA PRO A 626 -25.59 -42.43 -9.62
C PRO A 626 -26.06 -41.68 -8.37
N THR A 627 -26.90 -42.31 -7.54
CA THR A 627 -27.18 -41.80 -6.19
C THR A 627 -26.10 -42.28 -5.22
N ALA A 628 -25.25 -41.36 -4.76
CA ALA A 628 -24.40 -41.53 -3.59
C ALA A 628 -24.73 -40.43 -2.57
N GLN A 629 -24.71 -40.77 -1.29
CA GLN A 629 -24.97 -39.81 -0.22
C GLN A 629 -23.81 -38.80 -0.14
N ALA A 630 -24.12 -37.52 -0.04
CA ALA A 630 -23.10 -36.48 0.14
C ALA A 630 -22.52 -36.56 1.56
N ALA A 631 -21.34 -37.15 1.70
CA ALA A 631 -20.53 -37.00 2.90
C ALA A 631 -20.24 -35.51 3.12
N GLN A 632 -20.42 -35.04 4.36
CA GLN A 632 -20.19 -33.64 4.71
C GLN A 632 -18.69 -33.31 4.55
N VAL A 633 -18.38 -32.23 3.84
CA VAL A 633 -17.01 -31.70 3.75
C VAL A 633 -16.71 -30.92 5.04
N PRO A 634 -15.66 -31.26 5.81
CA PRO A 634 -15.31 -30.55 7.04
C PRO A 634 -14.81 -29.11 6.83
N ASP A 635 -14.91 -28.32 7.90
CA ASP A 635 -14.50 -26.91 7.99
C ASP A 635 -12.97 -26.75 7.90
N PRO A 636 -12.41 -25.76 7.15
CA PRO A 636 -10.99 -25.75 6.81
C PRO A 636 -10.11 -25.08 7.86
N LYS A 637 -9.59 -25.86 8.82
CA LYS A 637 -8.50 -25.44 9.73
C LYS A 637 -7.16 -26.16 9.55
N GLU A 638 -7.14 -27.36 8.98
CA GLU A 638 -5.93 -28.18 8.90
C GLU A 638 -5.17 -28.03 7.57
N SER A 639 -4.00 -27.38 7.58
CA SER A 639 -3.05 -27.40 6.44
C SER A 639 -2.51 -28.80 6.14
N GLY A 640 -2.40 -29.65 7.16
CA GLY A 640 -1.96 -31.05 7.02
C GLY A 640 -2.88 -31.88 6.13
N ALA A 641 -4.20 -31.75 6.29
CA ALA A 641 -5.19 -32.45 5.47
C ALA A 641 -5.13 -32.07 3.97
N TRP A 642 -4.55 -30.90 3.64
CA TRP A 642 -4.28 -30.50 2.25
C TRP A 642 -2.96 -31.07 1.72
N PHE A 643 -1.91 -31.19 2.56
CA PHE A 643 -0.67 -31.89 2.19
C PHE A 643 -0.94 -33.37 1.86
N ASP A 644 -1.78 -34.03 2.66
CA ASP A 644 -2.12 -35.45 2.51
C ASP A 644 -2.82 -35.78 1.18
N ARG A 645 -3.46 -34.78 0.54
CA ARG A 645 -4.04 -34.87 -0.80
C ARG A 645 -3.03 -34.66 -1.93
N CYS A 646 -1.85 -34.10 -1.66
CA CYS A 646 -0.86 -33.79 -2.69
C CYS A 646 -0.10 -35.05 -3.15
N ASP A 647 0.09 -35.16 -4.46
CA ASP A 647 1.02 -36.12 -5.07
C ASP A 647 2.35 -35.38 -5.29
N ILE A 648 3.22 -35.45 -4.28
CA ILE A 648 4.56 -34.86 -4.32
C ILE A 648 5.55 -35.99 -4.51
N ARG A 649 6.41 -35.91 -5.53
CA ARG A 649 7.41 -36.93 -5.87
C ARG A 649 8.77 -36.32 -6.15
N ILE A 650 9.82 -37.07 -5.85
CA ILE A 650 11.18 -36.76 -6.30
C ILE A 650 11.25 -36.94 -7.82
N GLY A 651 11.68 -35.92 -8.53
CA GLY A 651 11.91 -35.97 -9.97
C GLY A 651 13.36 -35.66 -10.33
N ARG A 652 13.88 -36.26 -11.40
CA ARG A 652 15.19 -35.92 -11.97
C ARG A 652 15.04 -34.94 -13.13
N ILE A 653 15.70 -33.80 -13.05
CA ILE A 653 15.72 -32.82 -14.14
C ILE A 653 16.58 -33.38 -15.28
N LEU A 654 15.97 -33.76 -16.41
CA LEU A 654 16.67 -34.30 -17.58
C LEU A 654 17.22 -33.22 -18.50
N GLU A 655 16.51 -32.09 -18.58
CA GLU A 655 16.72 -31.08 -19.61
C GLU A 655 16.19 -29.72 -19.13
N VAL A 656 16.92 -28.65 -19.43
CA VAL A 656 16.56 -27.26 -19.05
C VAL A 656 16.81 -26.34 -20.23
N LYS A 657 15.74 -25.71 -20.74
CA LYS A 657 15.75 -24.80 -21.89
C LYS A 657 15.26 -23.41 -21.49
N PRO A 658 15.89 -22.31 -21.96
CA PRO A 658 15.33 -20.96 -21.83
C PRO A 658 13.90 -20.90 -22.37
N HIS A 659 12.97 -20.30 -21.62
CA HIS A 659 11.62 -20.09 -22.12
C HIS A 659 11.63 -19.01 -23.23
N PRO A 660 11.06 -19.25 -24.43
CA PRO A 660 11.23 -18.36 -25.58
C PRO A 660 10.62 -16.97 -25.37
N ASN A 661 9.50 -16.89 -24.64
CA ASN A 661 8.75 -15.64 -24.43
C ASN A 661 8.86 -15.11 -22.98
N ALA A 662 9.91 -15.47 -22.22
CA ALA A 662 10.05 -15.01 -20.82
C ALA A 662 11.49 -15.06 -20.27
N ASP A 663 12.03 -13.91 -19.86
CA ASP A 663 13.43 -13.80 -19.44
C ASP A 663 13.78 -14.53 -18.15
N LYS A 664 12.82 -14.73 -17.25
CA LYS A 664 13.02 -15.36 -15.94
C LYS A 664 12.66 -16.85 -15.89
N LEU A 665 12.07 -17.42 -16.94
CA LEU A 665 11.56 -18.79 -16.93
C LEU A 665 12.50 -19.76 -17.67
N TYR A 666 12.58 -20.98 -17.15
CA TYR A 666 13.02 -22.16 -17.89
C TYR A 666 11.83 -23.07 -18.18
N ILE A 667 11.87 -23.77 -19.31
CA ILE A 667 11.10 -24.98 -19.58
C ILE A 667 12.01 -26.15 -19.21
N THR A 668 11.56 -27.03 -18.32
CA THR A 668 12.31 -28.22 -17.90
C THR A 668 11.55 -29.50 -18.26
N ARG A 669 12.30 -30.57 -18.55
CA ARG A 669 11.76 -31.93 -18.64
C ARG A 669 12.23 -32.72 -17.42
N VAL A 670 11.28 -33.25 -16.65
CA VAL A 670 11.52 -33.93 -15.38
C VAL A 670 11.07 -35.38 -15.50
N ASP A 671 11.95 -36.31 -15.14
CA ASP A 671 11.68 -37.73 -14.99
C ASP A 671 11.12 -38.02 -13.58
N LEU A 672 9.99 -38.71 -13.52
CA LEU A 672 9.26 -39.10 -12.32
C LEU A 672 9.25 -40.63 -12.15
N GLY A 673 10.23 -41.32 -12.73
CA GLY A 673 10.47 -42.77 -12.63
C GLY A 673 9.50 -43.65 -13.43
N THR A 674 8.25 -43.20 -13.58
CA THR A 674 7.17 -43.89 -14.30
C THR A 674 6.62 -43.06 -15.48
N GLU A 675 6.90 -41.76 -15.50
CA GLU A 675 6.49 -40.81 -16.53
C GLU A 675 7.52 -39.67 -16.62
N GLN A 676 7.52 -38.93 -17.75
CA GLN A 676 8.28 -37.69 -17.89
C GLN A 676 7.31 -36.54 -18.15
N ARG A 677 7.55 -35.38 -17.55
CA ARG A 677 6.70 -34.19 -17.72
C ARG A 677 7.48 -32.93 -18.04
N GLN A 678 6.82 -32.03 -18.76
CA GLN A 678 7.25 -30.65 -18.89
C GLN A 678 6.78 -29.82 -17.68
N MET A 679 7.69 -29.04 -17.11
CA MET A 679 7.40 -28.04 -16.09
C MET A 679 8.01 -26.70 -16.50
N VAL A 680 7.46 -25.59 -16.02
CA VAL A 680 7.95 -24.23 -16.28
C VAL A 680 8.27 -23.57 -14.95
N ALA A 681 9.51 -23.12 -14.77
CA ALA A 681 10.02 -22.69 -13.46
C ALA A 681 10.82 -21.38 -13.53
N GLY A 682 10.65 -20.52 -12.52
CA GLY A 682 11.25 -19.18 -12.42
C GLY A 682 12.73 -19.13 -12.03
N MET A 683 13.50 -20.16 -12.37
CA MET A 683 14.85 -20.37 -11.82
C MET A 683 15.97 -19.62 -12.55
N LYS A 684 15.69 -19.02 -13.72
CA LYS A 684 16.72 -18.45 -14.62
C LYS A 684 17.46 -17.22 -14.08
N ALA A 685 16.97 -16.62 -12.98
CA ALA A 685 17.66 -15.56 -12.24
C ALA A 685 18.64 -16.07 -11.14
N HIS A 686 18.58 -17.35 -10.79
CA HIS A 686 19.35 -17.96 -9.68
C HIS A 686 20.18 -19.17 -10.09
N TYR A 687 19.90 -19.75 -11.27
CA TYR A 687 20.52 -20.96 -11.78
C TYR A 687 20.81 -20.87 -13.29
N GLY A 688 22.00 -21.32 -13.69
CA GLY A 688 22.29 -21.72 -15.07
C GLY A 688 21.68 -23.09 -15.41
N ALA A 689 21.28 -23.29 -16.67
CA ALA A 689 20.63 -24.54 -17.12
C ALA A 689 21.46 -25.81 -16.82
N GLY A 690 22.79 -25.72 -16.93
CA GLY A 690 23.72 -26.81 -16.58
C GLY A 690 23.80 -27.11 -15.08
N GLU A 691 23.53 -26.14 -14.21
CA GLU A 691 23.52 -26.35 -12.75
C GLU A 691 22.27 -27.09 -12.25
N MET A 692 21.20 -27.10 -13.04
CA MET A 692 19.94 -27.79 -12.72
C MET A 692 19.87 -29.18 -13.34
N THR A 693 20.48 -29.37 -14.51
CA THR A 693 20.41 -30.63 -15.26
C THR A 693 21.06 -31.78 -14.46
N GLY A 694 20.40 -32.93 -14.40
CA GLY A 694 20.83 -34.12 -13.65
C GLY A 694 20.38 -34.17 -12.19
N LYS A 695 20.04 -33.03 -11.56
CA LYS A 695 19.63 -32.97 -10.14
C LYS A 695 18.31 -33.68 -9.85
N LEU A 696 18.18 -34.18 -8.63
CA LEU A 696 16.92 -34.60 -8.03
C LEU A 696 16.27 -33.39 -7.33
N VAL A 697 14.95 -33.26 -7.42
CA VAL A 697 14.17 -32.17 -6.82
C VAL A 697 12.77 -32.68 -6.42
N ALA A 698 12.20 -32.17 -5.33
CA ALA A 698 10.80 -32.44 -4.98
C ALA A 698 9.84 -31.71 -5.95
N THR A 699 8.81 -32.39 -6.42
CA THR A 699 7.85 -31.84 -7.41
C THR A 699 6.41 -32.24 -7.07
N ILE A 700 5.44 -31.37 -7.32
CA ILE A 700 4.01 -31.73 -7.25
C ILE A 700 3.46 -32.09 -8.64
N VAL A 701 2.78 -33.24 -8.71
CA VAL A 701 2.38 -33.89 -9.98
C VAL A 701 0.87 -34.11 -10.12
N ASN A 702 0.06 -33.77 -9.11
CA ASN A 702 -1.41 -33.68 -9.23
C ASN A 702 -1.93 -32.23 -9.23
N LEU A 703 -1.05 -31.23 -9.38
CA LEU A 703 -1.43 -29.85 -9.62
C LEU A 703 -2.11 -29.70 -10.99
N GLU A 704 -3.13 -28.85 -11.09
CA GLU A 704 -3.75 -28.49 -12.38
C GLU A 704 -2.71 -27.83 -13.31
N PRO A 705 -2.58 -28.28 -14.57
CA PRO A 705 -1.63 -27.68 -15.51
C PRO A 705 -1.90 -26.21 -15.80
N ALA A 706 -0.84 -25.41 -15.83
CA ALA A 706 -0.91 -23.97 -16.09
C ALA A 706 -0.13 -23.58 -17.35
N VAL A 707 -0.72 -22.73 -18.20
CA VAL A 707 -0.04 -22.16 -19.37
C VAL A 707 0.69 -20.88 -18.95
N LEU A 708 2.01 -20.96 -18.79
CA LEU A 708 2.86 -19.84 -18.40
C LEU A 708 3.55 -19.26 -19.63
N ARG A 709 3.16 -18.04 -20.04
CA ARG A 709 3.71 -17.29 -21.20
C ARG A 709 3.73 -18.06 -22.54
N GLY A 710 2.86 -19.06 -22.66
CA GLY A 710 2.68 -19.89 -23.87
C GLY A 710 3.16 -21.33 -23.74
N ALA A 711 3.89 -21.70 -22.69
CA ALA A 711 4.27 -23.09 -22.41
C ALA A 711 3.41 -23.70 -21.29
N GLU A 712 2.97 -24.95 -21.46
CA GLU A 712 2.26 -25.70 -20.42
C GLU A 712 3.23 -26.25 -19.36
N SER A 713 2.89 -26.05 -18.08
CA SER A 713 3.55 -26.68 -16.93
C SER A 713 2.63 -27.75 -16.34
N ALA A 714 2.94 -29.04 -16.57
CA ALA A 714 2.14 -30.19 -16.15
C ALA A 714 2.49 -30.67 -14.71
N GLY A 715 2.85 -29.72 -13.85
CA GLY A 715 3.40 -29.92 -12.51
C GLY A 715 4.24 -28.70 -12.09
N MET A 716 4.86 -28.77 -10.91
CA MET A 716 5.71 -27.69 -10.38
C MET A 716 6.87 -28.27 -9.55
N MET A 717 8.08 -27.72 -9.69
CA MET A 717 9.26 -28.08 -8.91
C MET A 717 9.39 -27.18 -7.68
N PHE A 718 9.67 -27.75 -6.51
CA PHE A 718 9.74 -27.01 -5.26
C PHE A 718 11.11 -26.37 -5.01
N ALA A 719 11.08 -25.15 -4.47
CA ALA A 719 12.26 -24.48 -3.93
C ALA A 719 11.94 -23.72 -2.63
N PHE A 720 12.95 -23.54 -1.79
CA PHE A 720 12.91 -22.56 -0.71
C PHE A 720 13.09 -21.15 -1.32
N ASP A 721 12.32 -20.18 -0.82
CA ASP A 721 12.23 -18.79 -1.28
C ASP A 721 12.56 -17.83 -0.12
N GLU A 722 13.63 -17.04 -0.28
CA GLU A 722 13.91 -15.87 0.57
C GLU A 722 13.11 -14.66 0.09
N GLU A 723 12.28 -14.11 1.00
CA GLU A 723 11.67 -12.77 0.95
C GLU A 723 10.96 -12.33 -0.35
N GLY A 724 10.61 -13.27 -1.24
CA GLY A 724 9.97 -12.98 -2.53
C GLY A 724 10.91 -13.17 -3.73
N GLY A 725 11.80 -14.15 -3.66
CA GLY A 725 12.77 -14.47 -4.71
C GLY A 725 14.04 -13.63 -4.68
N SER A 726 14.49 -13.15 -3.52
CA SER A 726 15.83 -12.56 -3.39
C SER A 726 16.92 -13.63 -3.55
N ARG A 727 16.69 -14.82 -2.97
CA ARG A 727 17.39 -16.08 -3.25
C ARG A 727 16.39 -17.22 -3.34
N ILE A 728 16.75 -18.22 -4.14
CA ILE A 728 15.97 -19.45 -4.33
C ILE A 728 16.93 -20.65 -4.30
N ALA A 729 16.59 -21.69 -3.54
CA ALA A 729 17.36 -22.94 -3.48
C ALA A 729 16.42 -24.14 -3.65
N LEU A 730 16.75 -25.06 -4.58
CA LEU A 730 15.92 -26.25 -4.84
C LEU A 730 15.74 -27.11 -3.57
N VAL A 731 14.53 -27.67 -3.39
CA VAL A 731 14.26 -28.69 -2.36
C VAL A 731 14.71 -30.05 -2.89
N VAL A 732 15.74 -30.62 -2.29
CA VAL A 732 16.43 -31.84 -2.74
C VAL A 732 16.51 -32.90 -1.63
N PRO A 733 16.61 -34.19 -1.94
CA PRO A 733 16.88 -35.22 -0.93
C PRO A 733 18.30 -35.07 -0.36
N ASP A 734 18.43 -35.17 0.96
CA ASP A 734 19.70 -35.10 1.72
C ASP A 734 20.40 -36.48 1.79
N GLY A 735 20.47 -37.16 0.64
CA GLY A 735 20.91 -38.55 0.51
C GLY A 735 20.45 -39.21 -0.80
N GLU A 736 20.59 -40.53 -0.90
CA GLU A 736 20.15 -41.28 -2.08
C GLU A 736 18.62 -41.37 -2.17
N ALA A 737 18.06 -41.02 -3.32
CA ALA A 737 16.63 -41.19 -3.62
C ALA A 737 16.42 -41.47 -5.12
N ARG A 738 15.32 -42.14 -5.44
CA ARG A 738 14.96 -42.55 -6.81
C ARG A 738 13.88 -41.63 -7.40
N PRO A 739 13.93 -41.30 -8.71
CA PRO A 739 12.83 -40.65 -9.40
C PRO A 739 11.52 -41.44 -9.21
N GLY A 740 10.44 -40.73 -8.92
CA GLY A 740 9.13 -41.29 -8.61
C GLY A 740 8.88 -41.60 -7.13
N GLU A 741 9.88 -41.56 -6.25
CA GLU A 741 9.64 -41.70 -4.81
C GLU A 741 8.74 -40.57 -4.29
N ARG A 742 7.66 -40.94 -3.59
CA ARG A 742 6.74 -39.97 -3.00
C ARG A 742 7.39 -39.26 -1.80
N VAL A 743 7.13 -37.97 -1.65
CA VAL A 743 7.47 -37.20 -0.44
C VAL A 743 6.37 -37.38 0.60
N LEU A 744 6.77 -37.69 1.82
CA LEU A 744 5.92 -37.96 2.97
C LEU A 744 6.23 -37.01 4.11
N ALA A 745 5.27 -36.82 5.02
CA ALA A 745 5.46 -36.08 6.26
C ALA A 745 5.73 -37.09 7.40
N LEU A 746 6.95 -37.11 7.92
CA LEU A 746 7.43 -38.14 8.84
C LEU A 746 6.62 -38.14 10.14
N GLY A 747 6.10 -39.32 10.52
CA GLY A 747 5.21 -39.50 11.67
C GLY A 747 3.72 -39.34 11.38
N ARG A 748 3.31 -38.96 10.16
CA ARG A 748 1.91 -38.98 9.71
C ARG A 748 1.64 -40.23 8.85
N PRO A 749 0.40 -40.79 8.85
CA PRO A 749 0.02 -41.82 7.89
C PRO A 749 0.03 -41.23 6.46
N PRO A 750 0.47 -41.98 5.43
CA PRO A 750 0.56 -41.46 4.06
C PRO A 750 -0.84 -41.25 3.46
N GLY A 751 -1.29 -39.99 3.38
CA GLY A 751 -2.60 -39.63 2.83
C GLY A 751 -2.82 -40.05 1.36
N THR A 752 -4.07 -40.19 0.93
CA THR A 752 -4.39 -40.57 -0.46
C THR A 752 -4.38 -39.35 -1.39
N PRO A 753 -3.57 -39.33 -2.47
CA PRO A 753 -3.56 -38.21 -3.40
C PRO A 753 -4.91 -37.99 -4.10
N ALA A 754 -5.30 -36.72 -4.26
CA ALA A 754 -6.44 -36.34 -5.07
C ALA A 754 -6.11 -36.41 -6.58
N GLY A 755 -7.11 -36.66 -7.43
CA GLY A 755 -6.90 -36.78 -8.89
C GLY A 755 -6.35 -35.51 -9.55
N ARG A 756 -6.82 -34.32 -9.13
CA ARG A 756 -6.24 -33.01 -9.42
C ARG A 756 -6.45 -32.04 -8.25
N ILE A 757 -5.60 -31.02 -8.15
CA ILE A 757 -5.66 -29.93 -7.16
C ILE A 757 -5.38 -28.59 -7.86
N GLY A 758 -6.26 -27.60 -7.68
CA GLY A 758 -6.01 -26.25 -8.17
C GLY A 758 -4.98 -25.48 -7.32
N PHE A 759 -4.28 -24.52 -7.91
CA PHE A 759 -3.21 -23.77 -7.24
C PHE A 759 -3.66 -23.07 -5.94
N LYS A 760 -4.93 -22.61 -5.87
CA LYS A 760 -5.53 -22.03 -4.65
C LYS A 760 -5.65 -23.02 -3.49
N ASP A 761 -5.79 -24.31 -3.77
CA ASP A 761 -5.88 -25.37 -2.78
C ASP A 761 -4.49 -25.86 -2.33
N PHE A 762 -3.54 -25.99 -3.27
CA PHE A 762 -2.13 -26.19 -2.90
C PHE A 762 -1.59 -25.04 -2.05
N GLY A 763 -2.00 -23.80 -2.32
CA GLY A 763 -1.63 -22.61 -1.55
C GLY A 763 -2.03 -22.62 -0.06
N ARG A 764 -2.89 -23.56 0.36
CA ARG A 764 -3.26 -23.81 1.77
C ARG A 764 -2.22 -24.67 2.51
N VAL A 765 -1.32 -25.34 1.79
CA VAL A 765 -0.19 -26.07 2.34
C VAL A 765 0.92 -25.07 2.66
N GLU A 766 1.31 -24.99 3.93
CA GLU A 766 2.47 -24.20 4.35
C GLU A 766 3.65 -25.13 4.66
N MET A 767 4.77 -24.90 3.99
CA MET A 767 6.02 -25.64 4.15
C MET A 767 7.17 -24.66 4.27
N ARG A 768 8.15 -24.96 5.12
CA ARG A 768 9.30 -24.08 5.43
C ARG A 768 10.59 -24.86 5.52
N GLY A 769 11.72 -24.17 5.41
CA GLY A 769 13.00 -24.66 5.88
C GLY A 769 13.18 -24.39 7.37
N ALA A 770 13.70 -25.37 8.12
CA ALA A 770 13.98 -25.29 9.55
C ALA A 770 15.38 -25.83 9.85
N LEU A 771 16.03 -25.33 10.91
CA LEU A 771 17.28 -25.87 11.44
C LEU A 771 16.99 -26.88 12.55
N VAL A 772 17.67 -28.03 12.53
CA VAL A 772 17.64 -29.02 13.61
C VAL A 772 18.53 -28.51 14.75
N SER A 773 17.95 -28.34 15.94
CA SER A 773 18.64 -27.83 17.14
C SER A 773 19.11 -28.95 18.08
N SER A 774 18.29 -30.00 18.29
CA SER A 774 18.65 -31.23 18.98
C SER A 774 18.02 -32.45 18.31
N VAL A 775 18.57 -33.64 18.55
CA VAL A 775 17.99 -34.93 18.14
C VAL A 775 18.03 -35.86 19.36
N GLU A 776 16.87 -36.36 19.75
CA GLU A 776 16.63 -37.11 20.99
C GLU A 776 15.76 -38.32 20.65
N GLY A 777 16.41 -39.49 20.52
CA GLY A 777 15.76 -40.73 20.11
C GLY A 777 15.08 -40.62 18.73
N GLU A 778 13.79 -40.92 18.68
CA GLU A 778 12.95 -40.83 17.47
C GLU A 778 12.39 -39.42 17.21
N THR A 779 12.95 -38.37 17.83
CA THR A 779 12.48 -36.99 17.73
C THR A 779 13.62 -36.00 17.50
N ALA A 780 13.29 -34.85 16.90
CA ALA A 780 14.20 -33.73 16.74
C ALA A 780 13.51 -32.42 17.11
N SER A 781 14.20 -31.56 17.85
CA SER A 781 13.79 -30.17 18.06
C SER A 781 14.24 -29.35 16.85
N VAL A 782 13.31 -28.64 16.22
CA VAL A 782 13.56 -27.84 15.00
C VAL A 782 13.12 -26.39 15.18
N GLU A 783 13.82 -25.49 14.52
CA GLU A 783 13.68 -24.04 14.68
C GLU A 783 13.44 -23.36 13.35
N VAL A 784 12.44 -22.47 13.34
CA VAL A 784 12.27 -21.40 12.35
C VAL A 784 12.28 -20.04 13.10
N PRO A 785 12.51 -18.90 12.45
CA PRO A 785 12.57 -17.61 13.13
C PRO A 785 11.30 -17.34 13.96
N GLY A 786 11.46 -17.23 15.27
CA GLY A 786 10.38 -16.99 16.23
C GLY A 786 9.57 -18.22 16.67
N GLN A 787 9.86 -19.44 16.19
CA GLN A 787 9.16 -20.67 16.61
C GLN A 787 10.10 -21.87 16.70
N ARG A 788 10.05 -22.60 17.83
CA ARG A 788 10.68 -23.91 18.00
C ARG A 788 9.59 -24.96 18.24
N PHE A 789 9.69 -26.11 17.61
CA PHE A 789 8.77 -27.25 17.78
C PHE A 789 9.50 -28.58 17.61
N THR A 790 8.87 -29.67 18.02
CA THR A 790 9.43 -31.02 17.93
C THR A 790 8.77 -31.78 16.77
N VAL A 791 9.59 -32.46 15.96
CA VAL A 791 9.14 -33.36 14.88
C VAL A 791 9.64 -34.78 15.13
N ARG A 792 9.04 -35.77 14.48
CA ARG A 792 9.65 -37.11 14.38
C ARG A 792 10.95 -37.03 13.57
N ALA A 793 11.94 -37.82 13.98
CA ALA A 793 13.26 -37.90 13.35
C ALA A 793 13.57 -39.35 12.96
N GLY A 794 14.45 -39.51 11.98
CA GLY A 794 14.95 -40.80 11.50
C GLY A 794 16.43 -40.73 11.12
N PRO A 795 16.96 -41.73 10.40
CA PRO A 795 18.31 -41.70 9.86
C PRO A 795 18.57 -40.42 9.05
N GLY A 796 19.76 -39.83 9.22
CA GLY A 796 20.16 -38.59 8.53
C GLY A 796 19.80 -37.29 9.26
N PHE A 797 19.00 -37.32 10.32
CA PHE A 797 18.74 -36.14 11.15
C PHE A 797 19.92 -35.90 12.13
N ALA A 798 20.43 -34.67 12.19
CA ALA A 798 21.52 -34.29 13.09
C ALA A 798 21.46 -32.78 13.42
N PRO A 799 21.92 -32.33 14.60
CA PRO A 799 22.01 -30.91 14.94
C PRO A 799 22.78 -30.10 13.89
N GLY A 800 22.29 -28.90 13.59
CA GLY A 800 22.84 -28.02 12.56
C GLY A 800 22.39 -28.33 11.12
N ARG A 801 21.75 -29.48 10.84
CA ARG A 801 21.17 -29.73 9.51
C ARG A 801 19.96 -28.84 9.25
N TYR A 802 19.80 -28.45 7.99
CA TYR A 802 18.64 -27.73 7.47
C TYR A 802 17.69 -28.74 6.83
N ILE A 803 16.40 -28.70 7.14
CA ILE A 803 15.39 -29.62 6.59
C ILE A 803 14.12 -28.88 6.16
N ALA A 804 13.36 -29.46 5.24
CA ALA A 804 12.00 -29.02 4.95
C ALA A 804 11.00 -29.59 5.97
N VAL A 805 10.08 -28.75 6.43
CA VAL A 805 9.02 -29.10 7.39
C VAL A 805 7.65 -28.64 6.89
N LEU A 806 6.64 -29.46 7.12
CA LEU A 806 5.22 -29.14 6.98
C LEU A 806 4.75 -28.37 8.22
N MET A 807 4.20 -27.17 8.01
CA MET A 807 3.61 -26.35 9.06
C MET A 807 2.12 -26.68 9.18
N ALA A 808 1.76 -27.39 10.25
CA ALA A 808 0.39 -27.78 10.59
C ALA A 808 0.23 -27.85 12.12
N GLU A 809 -0.98 -28.12 12.63
CA GLU A 809 -1.24 -28.26 14.08
C GLU A 809 -0.32 -29.30 14.75
N ALA A 810 0.02 -30.36 14.01
CA ALA A 810 1.16 -31.22 14.28
C ALA A 810 2.19 -31.06 13.14
N PRO A 811 3.27 -30.28 13.35
CA PRO A 811 4.34 -30.14 12.36
C PRO A 811 5.09 -31.46 12.12
N ALA A 812 5.63 -31.62 10.91
CA ALA A 812 6.35 -32.84 10.52
C ALA A 812 7.50 -32.55 9.55
N ALA A 813 8.60 -33.28 9.67
CA ALA A 813 9.69 -33.22 8.70
C ALA A 813 9.28 -33.88 7.37
N LEU A 814 9.70 -33.31 6.25
CA LEU A 814 9.46 -33.89 4.93
C LEU A 814 10.59 -34.85 4.56
N VAL A 815 10.22 -36.06 4.18
CA VAL A 815 11.12 -37.17 3.82
C VAL A 815 10.71 -37.81 2.49
N THR A 816 11.62 -38.54 1.85
CA THR A 816 11.29 -39.46 0.75
C THR A 816 10.53 -40.69 1.25
N GLY A 817 10.02 -41.52 0.33
CA GLY A 817 9.43 -42.82 0.66
C GLY A 817 10.43 -43.79 1.30
N SER A 818 11.73 -43.62 1.00
CA SER A 818 12.86 -44.28 1.67
C SER A 818 13.26 -43.67 3.03
N GLY A 819 12.63 -42.55 3.45
CA GLY A 819 12.88 -41.92 4.75
C GLY A 819 13.98 -40.86 4.79
N VAL A 820 14.59 -40.52 3.65
CA VAL A 820 15.66 -39.51 3.55
C VAL A 820 15.07 -38.11 3.70
N PRO A 821 15.57 -37.25 4.60
CA PRO A 821 15.05 -35.89 4.76
C PRO A 821 15.27 -35.02 3.52
N LEU A 822 14.37 -34.07 3.29
CA LEU A 822 14.54 -33.06 2.25
C LEU A 822 15.28 -31.83 2.79
N THR A 823 16.26 -31.33 2.05
CA THR A 823 17.11 -30.19 2.41
C THR A 823 17.24 -29.19 1.25
N ARG A 824 17.98 -28.10 1.50
CA ARG A 824 18.36 -27.05 0.56
C ARG A 824 19.61 -27.45 -0.22
N GLU A 825 19.61 -27.30 -1.55
CA GLU A 825 20.84 -27.55 -2.34
C GLU A 825 21.91 -26.45 -2.19
N ARG A 826 21.50 -25.24 -1.78
CA ARG A 826 22.38 -24.08 -1.56
C ARG A 826 22.03 -23.42 -0.24
N GLU A 827 22.94 -22.61 0.30
CA GLU A 827 22.65 -21.84 1.51
C GLU A 827 21.44 -20.91 1.30
N ILE A 828 20.50 -20.96 2.25
CA ILE A 828 19.28 -20.15 2.24
C ILE A 828 18.78 -19.93 3.68
N ALA A 829 18.20 -18.76 3.96
CA ALA A 829 17.82 -18.32 5.30
C ALA A 829 16.90 -19.32 6.04
N ASN A 830 17.04 -19.39 7.36
CA ASN A 830 16.14 -20.21 8.18
C ASN A 830 14.70 -19.68 8.13
N GLY A 831 13.71 -20.56 8.07
CA GLY A 831 12.30 -20.19 7.92
C GLY A 831 11.86 -19.83 6.49
N ALA A 832 12.75 -19.85 5.50
CA ALA A 832 12.43 -19.63 4.09
C ALA A 832 11.26 -20.53 3.65
N ARG A 833 10.31 -19.97 2.89
CA ARG A 833 9.08 -20.69 2.53
C ARG A 833 9.36 -21.62 1.35
N VAL A 834 8.86 -22.86 1.42
CA VAL A 834 8.83 -23.74 0.24
C VAL A 834 7.65 -23.36 -0.64
N ARG A 835 7.89 -23.27 -1.95
CA ARG A 835 6.92 -22.98 -3.01
C ARG A 835 7.17 -23.88 -4.21
#